data_AF-A0A091I8D5-F1
#
_entry.id   AF-A0A091I8D5-F1
#
_cell.length_a   1.000
_cell.length_b   1.000
_cell.length_c   1.000
_cell.angle_alpha   90.00
_cell.angle_beta   90.00
_cell.angle_gamma   90.00
#
_symmetry.space_group_name_H-M   'P 1'
#
loop_
_entity.id
_entity.type
_entity.pdbx_description
1 polymer ?
#
loop_
_entity_poly.entity_id
_entity_poly.type
_entity_poly.pdbx_seq_one_letter_code
_entity_poly.pdbx_strand_id
1 'polypeptide(L)'
;RAKRFASVPRYVETLVVADESMVKFHGDDLQHYLLTLMATAARLYKHPSIRNPIQISVVKFLLIGQDEKGPKVTGNAALTLRNFCAWQKKWNKVSDKHPEYWDTAILFTKQDLCGATTCDTLGMADVGTMCDPKRSCSVIEDDGLPSAFTTAHELGHVFNMPHDNVKACEEVFGRLKTNHMMSPTLIQIDRANPWSACSAAIITDFLDSGHGDCLLDQPAKPIPLPEDLPGSSYSLNQQCELAFGVGSKPCPYMQYCAKLWCTGKARGQIVCQTRHFPWADGTSCGEGRFCLKGACVERHNISKYRVDGGWAKWAPYGQCSRTCGGGVQLAKRDCTHPVPANGGSYCQGVRLKYRSCNLEPCSAAVPGKSFREEQCEAFNGYSHSTNRLTASVSWVPKYSGVSPRDKCKLICRANGTGYFYVLAPKVVDGTPCSPDSTSICVQGKCIKAGCDGKLGSKKKFDKCSVCGGDNKSCKKVSGLFTKPMHGYNFVVVIPAGASNIDIRQRGYKGLISDDNYLALKNGQGKYLLNGHFIVSAVERDLMVKGSVLRYSGTGTAVESLQAFKPIQEPLTLEVLSVGKMTPPRVRYSFYLPKESKEDKASYKKEGNNKAPPDLNNSVLSLSNRLDGGRPNYKRPSYKWATGGWEACSVTCGDGLQKRSVACHDSYGQPATDCDMAQRPAEVRLCGEPCPSWEAGPWSPCSKSCGRGFKRRGLKCLVPQSGRLLPRESC
;
A
#
# COMPACT_ATOMS: atom_id res chain seq x y z
N ARG A 1 6.09 15.38 16.44
CA ARG A 1 5.92 15.41 14.96
C ARG A 1 7.18 14.83 14.34
N ALA A 2 7.16 13.58 13.87
CA ALA A 2 8.37 12.92 13.36
C ALA A 2 9.04 13.77 12.26
N LYS A 3 10.35 14.05 12.42
CA LYS A 3 11.16 14.74 11.40
C LYS A 3 11.29 13.77 10.22
N ARG A 4 10.59 14.04 9.10
CA ARG A 4 10.61 13.19 7.90
C ARG A 4 11.91 13.37 7.13
N PHE A 5 12.40 12.31 6.48
CA PHE A 5 13.66 12.31 5.71
C PHE A 5 14.86 12.81 6.53
N ALA A 6 14.87 12.41 7.80
CA ALA A 6 15.90 12.75 8.75
C ALA A 6 16.60 11.48 9.20
N SER A 7 17.91 11.59 9.35
CA SER A 7 18.69 10.63 10.11
C SER A 7 18.30 10.77 11.57
N VAL A 8 17.67 9.73 12.11
CA VAL A 8 17.19 9.63 13.49
C VAL A 8 17.71 8.31 14.04
N PRO A 9 18.27 8.29 15.27
CA PRO A 9 18.70 7.05 15.91
C PRO A 9 17.61 5.98 15.87
N ARG A 10 18.00 4.76 15.53
CA ARG A 10 17.14 3.58 15.53
C ARG A 10 17.70 2.57 16.51
N TYR A 11 16.90 2.19 17.49
CA TYR A 11 17.27 1.21 18.50
C TYR A 11 16.59 -0.10 18.15
N VAL A 12 17.37 -1.18 18.05
CA VAL A 12 16.86 -2.51 17.75
C VAL A 12 16.92 -3.31 19.04
N GLU A 13 15.77 -3.42 19.70
CA GLU A 13 15.62 -4.22 20.90
C GLU A 13 15.60 -5.70 20.52
N THR A 14 16.61 -6.44 20.95
CA THR A 14 16.86 -7.81 20.48
C THR A 14 16.74 -8.81 21.62
N LEU A 15 15.89 -9.84 21.41
CA LEU A 15 15.94 -11.09 22.18
C LEU A 15 16.98 -12.02 21.57
N VAL A 16 17.90 -12.53 22.38
CA VAL A 16 18.87 -13.55 21.97
C VAL A 16 18.53 -14.86 22.66
N VAL A 17 18.42 -15.93 21.87
CA VAL A 17 18.05 -17.27 22.32
C VAL A 17 19.11 -18.26 21.88
N ALA A 18 19.54 -19.13 22.79
CA ALA A 18 20.42 -20.25 22.50
C ALA A 18 19.68 -21.56 22.77
N ASP A 19 19.72 -22.50 21.85
CA ASP A 19 19.12 -23.82 22.05
C ASP A 19 20.02 -24.77 22.88
N GLU A 20 19.51 -25.96 23.16
CA GLU A 20 20.22 -26.99 23.93
C GLU A 20 21.58 -27.36 23.31
N SER A 21 21.69 -27.33 21.98
CA SER A 21 22.93 -27.69 21.29
C SER A 21 24.04 -26.67 21.54
N MET A 22 23.68 -25.38 21.65
CA MET A 22 24.60 -24.31 22.03
C MET A 22 25.07 -24.46 23.48
N VAL A 23 24.15 -24.77 24.39
CA VAL A 23 24.45 -24.98 25.82
C VAL A 23 25.44 -26.13 25.99
N LYS A 24 25.21 -27.25 25.30
CA LYS A 24 26.11 -28.41 25.35
C LYS A 24 27.51 -28.13 24.82
N PHE A 25 27.63 -27.31 23.77
CA PHE A 25 28.91 -27.06 23.11
C PHE A 25 29.77 -26.03 23.85
N HIS A 26 29.16 -24.90 24.25
CA HIS A 26 29.88 -23.77 24.82
C HIS A 26 29.95 -23.79 26.36
N GLY A 27 29.07 -24.55 27.02
CA GLY A 27 29.01 -24.62 28.48
C GLY A 27 28.84 -23.25 29.13
N ASP A 28 29.63 -22.98 30.17
CA ASP A 28 29.53 -21.75 30.98
C ASP A 28 29.90 -20.47 30.21
N ASP A 29 30.70 -20.55 29.13
CA ASP A 29 31.12 -19.39 28.33
C ASP A 29 30.03 -18.92 27.33
N LEU A 30 28.94 -19.69 27.15
CA LEU A 30 27.93 -19.43 26.12
C LEU A 30 27.38 -18.00 26.15
N GLN A 31 27.12 -17.47 27.35
CA GLN A 31 26.58 -16.11 27.48
C GLN A 31 27.61 -15.07 27.02
N HIS A 32 28.87 -15.18 27.44
CA HIS A 32 29.92 -14.25 27.02
C HIS A 32 30.18 -14.35 25.52
N TYR A 33 30.18 -15.56 24.99
CA TYR A 33 30.32 -15.86 23.56
C TYR A 33 29.24 -15.18 22.72
N LEU A 34 27.96 -15.39 23.04
CA LEU A 34 26.86 -14.78 22.28
C LEU A 34 26.83 -13.26 22.41
N LEU A 35 27.13 -12.71 23.58
CA LEU A 35 27.25 -11.25 23.74
C LEU A 35 28.42 -10.69 22.92
N THR A 36 29.51 -11.43 22.74
CA THR A 36 30.64 -11.05 21.87
C THR A 36 30.24 -11.05 20.38
N LEU A 37 29.45 -12.05 19.95
CA LEU A 37 28.88 -12.06 18.59
C LEU A 37 27.98 -10.85 18.36
N MET A 38 27.07 -10.58 19.30
CA MET A 38 26.15 -9.44 19.23
C MET A 38 26.88 -8.10 19.27
N ALA A 39 27.95 -7.98 20.06
CA ALA A 39 28.81 -6.79 20.09
C ALA A 39 29.46 -6.54 18.72
N THR A 40 29.91 -7.61 18.05
CA THR A 40 30.51 -7.53 16.71
C THR A 40 29.47 -7.13 15.66
N ALA A 41 28.28 -7.75 15.67
CA ALA A 41 27.16 -7.35 14.82
C ALA A 41 26.75 -5.88 15.06
N ALA A 42 26.66 -5.45 16.32
CA ALA A 42 26.36 -4.06 16.68
C ALA A 42 27.42 -3.08 16.13
N ARG A 43 28.72 -3.44 16.16
CA ARG A 43 29.79 -2.63 15.55
C ARG A 43 29.65 -2.54 14.03
N LEU A 44 29.25 -3.62 13.35
CA LEU A 44 28.98 -3.60 11.90
C LEU A 44 27.83 -2.65 11.55
N TYR A 45 26.75 -2.64 12.34
CA TYR A 45 25.63 -1.70 12.15
C TYR A 45 25.93 -0.24 12.57
N LYS A 46 26.99 -0.02 13.36
CA LYS A 46 27.52 1.33 13.64
C LYS A 46 28.44 1.85 12.53
N HIS A 47 28.88 1.00 11.59
CA HIS A 47 29.82 1.39 10.56
C HIS A 47 29.21 2.44 9.60
N PRO A 48 29.90 3.55 9.25
CA PRO A 48 29.33 4.64 8.45
C PRO A 48 28.84 4.23 7.05
N SER A 49 29.31 3.11 6.50
CA SER A 49 28.87 2.60 5.20
C SER A 49 27.37 2.23 5.17
N ILE A 50 26.72 1.94 6.30
CA ILE A 50 25.26 1.69 6.38
C ILE A 50 24.42 2.97 6.23
N ARG A 51 25.06 4.13 6.38
CA ARG A 51 24.50 5.49 6.24
C ARG A 51 23.32 5.82 7.17
N ASN A 52 23.17 5.08 8.26
CA ASN A 52 22.09 5.23 9.23
C ASN A 52 22.61 5.03 10.68
N PRO A 53 22.11 5.80 11.65
CA PRO A 53 22.45 5.61 13.07
C PRO A 53 21.62 4.45 13.65
N ILE A 54 22.13 3.23 13.55
CA ILE A 54 21.46 2.01 14.06
C ILE A 54 22.21 1.50 15.28
N GLN A 55 21.46 1.19 16.33
CA GLN A 55 21.98 0.69 17.60
C GLN A 55 21.27 -0.62 17.95
N ILE A 56 21.98 -1.73 17.80
CA ILE A 56 21.52 -3.04 18.29
C ILE A 56 21.71 -3.09 19.79
N SER A 57 20.64 -3.42 20.52
CA SER A 57 20.63 -3.52 21.97
C SER A 57 20.00 -4.85 22.39
N VAL A 58 20.73 -5.66 23.13
CA VAL A 58 20.18 -6.91 23.67
C VAL A 58 19.37 -6.55 24.91
N VAL A 59 18.07 -6.83 24.90
CA VAL A 59 17.16 -6.52 26.02
C VAL A 59 16.84 -7.75 26.86
N LYS A 60 16.95 -8.94 26.26
CA LYS A 60 16.70 -10.21 26.92
C LYS A 60 17.56 -11.31 26.32
N PHE A 61 17.99 -12.22 27.18
CA PHE A 61 18.79 -13.38 26.83
C PHE A 61 18.14 -14.63 27.44
N LEU A 62 17.98 -15.69 26.65
CA LEU A 62 17.36 -16.95 27.08
C LEU A 62 18.21 -18.15 26.65
N LEU A 63 18.49 -19.04 27.60
CA LEU A 63 19.17 -20.31 27.38
C LEU A 63 18.15 -21.43 27.53
N ILE A 64 17.96 -22.23 26.50
CA ILE A 64 16.99 -23.33 26.52
C ILE A 64 17.71 -24.60 26.94
N GLY A 65 17.49 -24.99 28.19
CA GLY A 65 17.99 -26.25 28.75
C GLY A 65 17.15 -27.47 28.34
N GLN A 66 17.60 -28.66 28.77
CA GLN A 66 16.95 -29.94 28.45
C GLN A 66 15.49 -30.05 28.91
N ASP A 67 15.15 -29.44 30.04
CA ASP A 67 13.82 -29.54 30.66
C ASP A 67 12.87 -28.40 30.24
N GLU A 68 13.35 -27.42 29.49
CA GLU A 68 12.56 -26.25 29.08
C GLU A 68 11.92 -26.42 27.70
N LYS A 69 10.64 -26.05 27.56
CA LYS A 69 9.91 -26.12 26.28
C LYS A 69 10.34 -25.00 25.31
N GLY A 70 11.44 -25.25 24.61
CA GLY A 70 11.95 -24.39 23.53
C GLY A 70 11.22 -24.51 22.18
N PRO A 71 11.61 -23.69 21.18
CA PRO A 71 11.16 -23.86 19.81
C PRO A 71 11.73 -25.16 19.23
N LYS A 72 10.97 -25.83 18.36
CA LYS A 72 11.44 -27.04 17.69
C LYS A 72 12.46 -26.69 16.60
N VAL A 73 13.72 -27.02 16.84
CA VAL A 73 14.84 -26.89 15.90
C VAL A 73 15.00 -28.18 15.10
N THR A 74 15.17 -28.04 13.79
CA THR A 74 15.41 -29.14 12.84
C THR A 74 16.45 -28.70 11.82
N GLY A 75 17.06 -29.63 11.08
CA GLY A 75 17.95 -29.28 9.98
C GLY A 75 17.26 -28.62 8.76
N ASN A 76 15.96 -28.32 8.82
CA ASN A 76 15.29 -27.52 7.79
C ASN A 76 15.18 -26.07 8.28
N ALA A 77 15.97 -25.17 7.67
CA ALA A 77 16.08 -23.78 8.09
C ALA A 77 14.72 -23.05 8.11
N ALA A 78 13.90 -23.25 7.06
CA ALA A 78 12.59 -22.60 6.94
C ALA A 78 11.59 -23.07 8.00
N LEU A 79 11.60 -24.38 8.31
CA LEU A 79 10.75 -24.93 9.37
C LEU A 79 11.18 -24.44 10.75
N THR A 80 12.50 -24.41 11.01
CA THR A 80 13.08 -23.90 12.25
C THR A 80 12.75 -22.43 12.44
N LEU A 81 12.93 -21.59 11.42
CA LEU A 81 12.53 -20.18 11.45
C LEU A 81 11.06 -20.04 11.81
N ARG A 82 10.15 -20.71 11.09
CA ARG A 82 8.71 -20.65 11.35
C ARG A 82 8.36 -21.03 12.79
N ASN A 83 8.96 -22.11 13.30
CA ASN A 83 8.72 -22.57 14.67
C ASN A 83 9.22 -21.54 15.70
N PHE A 84 10.41 -20.98 15.47
CA PHE A 84 11.00 -19.97 16.34
C PHE A 84 10.20 -18.67 16.36
N CYS A 85 9.81 -18.16 15.19
CA CYS A 85 8.97 -16.97 15.07
C CYS A 85 7.62 -17.12 15.80
N ALA A 86 6.99 -18.29 15.67
CA ALA A 86 5.75 -18.61 16.37
C ALA A 86 5.94 -18.74 17.88
N TRP A 87 7.10 -19.24 18.32
CA TRP A 87 7.45 -19.36 19.73
C TRP A 87 7.75 -17.99 20.34
N GLN A 88 8.67 -17.20 19.79
CA GLN A 88 9.08 -15.90 20.35
C GLN A 88 7.89 -14.94 20.48
N LYS A 89 6.96 -14.97 19.51
CA LYS A 89 5.73 -14.16 19.51
C LYS A 89 4.88 -14.39 20.76
N LYS A 90 4.86 -15.62 21.30
CA LYS A 90 4.08 -15.97 22.50
C LYS A 90 4.68 -15.39 23.76
N TRP A 91 6.00 -15.20 23.78
CA TRP A 91 6.74 -14.68 24.92
C TRP A 91 6.93 -13.17 24.88
N ASN A 92 6.82 -12.55 23.70
CA ASN A 92 6.94 -11.11 23.54
C ASN A 92 5.73 -10.38 24.16
N LYS A 93 5.97 -9.16 24.63
CA LYS A 93 4.95 -8.31 25.24
C LYS A 93 4.10 -7.65 24.16
N VAL A 94 2.90 -7.21 24.53
CA VAL A 94 1.94 -6.61 23.59
C VAL A 94 2.32 -5.17 23.21
N SER A 95 3.05 -4.47 24.09
CA SER A 95 3.45 -3.07 23.88
C SER A 95 4.97 -2.93 23.90
N ASP A 96 5.47 -2.16 22.94
CA ASP A 96 6.83 -1.62 22.84
C ASP A 96 7.31 -0.89 24.09
N LYS A 97 6.42 -0.22 24.82
CA LYS A 97 6.73 0.46 26.09
C LYS A 97 7.16 -0.46 27.24
N HIS A 98 6.99 -1.78 27.11
CA HIS A 98 7.34 -2.70 28.20
C HIS A 98 8.86 -2.92 28.22
N PRO A 99 9.56 -2.86 29.38
CA PRO A 99 11.03 -2.99 29.43
C PRO A 99 11.61 -4.30 28.87
N GLU A 100 10.82 -5.37 28.91
CA GLU A 100 11.16 -6.67 28.32
C GLU A 100 10.57 -6.90 26.92
N TYR A 101 10.04 -5.88 26.25
CA TYR A 101 9.64 -6.00 24.85
C TYR A 101 10.90 -6.10 23.96
N TRP A 102 10.77 -6.76 22.81
CA TRP A 102 11.81 -6.77 21.79
C TRP A 102 11.20 -6.58 20.39
N ASP A 103 11.94 -5.89 19.53
CA ASP A 103 11.59 -5.69 18.11
C ASP A 103 11.83 -6.96 17.30
N THR A 104 12.94 -7.63 17.57
CA THR A 104 13.39 -8.82 16.84
C THR A 104 13.98 -9.86 17.76
N ALA A 105 13.93 -11.13 17.34
CA ALA A 105 14.47 -12.26 18.09
C ALA A 105 15.46 -13.07 17.24
N ILE A 106 16.54 -13.53 17.85
CA ILE A 106 17.62 -14.26 17.18
C ILE A 106 17.82 -15.59 17.90
N LEU A 107 17.74 -16.70 17.16
CA LEU A 107 18.03 -18.04 17.67
C LEU A 107 19.40 -18.49 17.15
N PHE A 108 20.27 -18.92 18.07
CA PHE A 108 21.52 -19.59 17.76
C PHE A 108 21.41 -21.09 18.01
N THR A 109 21.97 -21.90 17.09
CA THR A 109 21.98 -23.36 17.15
C THR A 109 23.27 -23.95 16.57
N LYS A 110 23.77 -25.07 17.11
CA LYS A 110 24.82 -25.91 16.48
C LYS A 110 24.25 -26.92 15.48
N GLN A 111 22.93 -26.95 15.28
CA GLN A 111 22.29 -27.80 14.29
C GLN A 111 22.61 -27.28 12.88
N ASP A 112 23.11 -28.16 12.02
CA ASP A 112 23.31 -27.90 10.58
C ASP A 112 21.96 -27.54 9.93
N LEU A 113 21.87 -26.31 9.41
CA LEU A 113 20.67 -25.74 8.82
C LEU A 113 20.72 -25.88 7.28
N CYS A 114 19.84 -26.70 6.74
CA CYS A 114 19.71 -26.87 5.29
C CYS A 114 18.56 -26.04 4.70
N GLY A 115 18.83 -25.45 3.54
CA GLY A 115 17.82 -24.91 2.63
C GLY A 115 17.09 -26.01 1.87
N ALA A 116 16.32 -25.62 0.85
CA ALA A 116 15.55 -26.58 0.05
C ALA A 116 16.43 -27.47 -0.85
N THR A 117 17.61 -26.97 -1.25
CA THR A 117 18.49 -27.61 -2.25
C THR A 117 19.90 -27.88 -1.76
N THR A 118 20.42 -27.12 -0.80
CA THR A 118 21.78 -27.25 -0.27
C THR A 118 21.81 -27.03 1.25
N CYS A 119 22.86 -27.54 1.89
CA CYS A 119 23.13 -27.35 3.33
C CYS A 119 24.22 -26.30 3.60
N ASP A 120 24.44 -25.37 2.66
CA ASP A 120 25.40 -24.27 2.85
C ASP A 120 24.77 -23.07 3.58
N THR A 121 23.59 -23.25 4.20
CA THR A 121 22.77 -22.15 4.73
C THR A 121 23.14 -21.86 6.17
N LEU A 122 23.95 -20.83 6.41
CA LEU A 122 24.38 -20.45 7.76
C LEU A 122 23.30 -19.72 8.57
N GLY A 123 22.24 -19.21 7.92
CA GLY A 123 21.18 -18.47 8.58
C GLY A 123 19.94 -18.30 7.72
N MET A 124 18.84 -17.91 8.35
CA MET A 124 17.60 -17.58 7.64
C MET A 124 16.75 -16.56 8.39
N ALA A 125 16.17 -15.62 7.65
CA ALA A 125 15.21 -14.63 8.14
C ALA A 125 14.20 -14.23 7.05
N ASP A 126 13.03 -13.75 7.47
CA ASP A 126 12.08 -13.12 6.54
C ASP A 126 12.54 -11.70 6.18
N VAL A 127 12.24 -11.28 4.94
CA VAL A 127 12.66 -9.96 4.44
C VAL A 127 11.67 -8.87 4.84
N GLY A 128 12.18 -7.80 5.48
CA GLY A 128 11.42 -6.58 5.77
C GLY A 128 10.40 -6.70 6.89
N THR A 129 10.67 -7.59 7.86
CA THR A 129 9.76 -7.94 8.94
C THR A 129 10.11 -7.32 10.30
N MET A 130 11.05 -6.37 10.36
CA MET A 130 11.53 -5.78 11.62
C MET A 130 10.42 -5.32 12.59
N CYS A 131 9.39 -4.62 12.09
CA CYS A 131 8.25 -4.20 12.90
C CYS A 131 7.01 -5.10 12.73
N ASP A 132 7.19 -6.33 12.25
CA ASP A 132 6.15 -7.37 12.22
C ASP A 132 6.40 -8.36 13.37
N PRO A 133 5.71 -8.20 14.52
CA PRO A 133 6.04 -9.01 15.68
C PRO A 133 5.78 -10.52 15.49
N LYS A 134 5.10 -10.96 14.42
CA LYS A 134 4.94 -12.39 14.09
C LYS A 134 6.10 -12.97 13.28
N ARG A 135 6.88 -12.13 12.58
CA ARG A 135 7.89 -12.53 11.61
C ARG A 135 9.24 -11.84 11.77
N SER A 136 9.39 -10.98 12.79
CA SER A 136 10.66 -10.37 13.16
C SER A 136 11.53 -11.35 13.94
N CYS A 137 12.23 -12.20 13.21
CA CYS A 137 12.97 -13.34 13.74
C CYS A 137 14.05 -13.79 12.76
N SER A 138 15.16 -14.29 13.30
CA SER A 138 16.27 -14.86 12.55
C SER A 138 16.76 -16.14 13.23
N VAL A 139 17.21 -17.11 12.43
CA VAL A 139 17.86 -18.33 12.92
C VAL A 139 19.28 -18.38 12.36
N ILE A 140 20.25 -18.62 13.21
CA ILE A 140 21.69 -18.58 12.89
C ILE A 140 22.28 -19.92 13.30
N GLU A 141 22.92 -20.60 12.35
CA GLU A 141 23.83 -21.70 12.63
C GLU A 141 25.14 -21.14 13.19
N ASP A 142 25.54 -21.66 14.34
CA ASP A 142 26.76 -21.23 15.00
C ASP A 142 27.99 -21.93 14.40
N ASP A 143 28.78 -21.13 13.69
CA ASP A 143 30.04 -21.50 13.06
C ASP A 143 31.28 -20.82 13.70
N GLY A 144 31.21 -20.58 15.01
CA GLY A 144 32.25 -19.86 15.73
C GLY A 144 32.10 -18.34 15.60
N LEU A 145 33.17 -17.58 15.85
CA LEU A 145 33.13 -16.10 15.78
C LEU A 145 32.59 -15.51 14.46
N PRO A 146 32.75 -16.16 13.29
CA PRO A 146 32.11 -15.72 12.05
C PRO A 146 30.58 -15.61 12.10
N SER A 147 29.91 -16.32 13.01
CA SER A 147 28.46 -16.23 13.25
C SER A 147 27.98 -14.79 13.49
N ALA A 148 28.86 -13.88 13.94
CA ALA A 148 28.56 -12.45 14.05
C ALA A 148 28.23 -11.80 12.70
N PHE A 149 28.90 -12.21 11.61
CA PHE A 149 28.64 -11.71 10.25
C PHE A 149 27.33 -12.29 9.72
N THR A 150 27.06 -13.57 9.97
CA THR A 150 25.77 -14.20 9.66
C THR A 150 24.63 -13.50 10.40
N THR A 151 24.81 -13.21 11.69
CA THR A 151 23.85 -12.45 12.49
C THR A 151 23.58 -11.07 11.88
N ALA A 152 24.63 -10.37 11.44
CA ALA A 152 24.48 -9.07 10.81
C ALA A 152 23.76 -9.15 9.45
N HIS A 153 24.05 -10.18 8.66
CA HIS A 153 23.41 -10.49 7.38
C HIS A 153 21.92 -10.77 7.54
N GLU A 154 21.55 -11.68 8.45
CA GLU A 154 20.13 -12.03 8.68
C GLU A 154 19.33 -10.85 9.22
N LEU A 155 19.91 -10.04 10.12
CA LEU A 155 19.29 -8.78 10.52
C LEU A 155 19.10 -7.83 9.31
N GLY A 156 19.98 -7.90 8.32
CA GLY A 156 19.88 -7.13 7.09
C GLY A 156 18.63 -7.50 6.31
N HIS A 157 18.32 -8.79 6.21
CA HIS A 157 17.05 -9.27 5.66
C HIS A 157 15.86 -8.76 6.46
N VAL A 158 15.88 -8.84 7.80
CA VAL A 158 14.81 -8.29 8.64
C VAL A 158 14.60 -6.79 8.40
N PHE A 159 15.68 -6.05 8.08
CA PHE A 159 15.70 -4.65 7.61
C PHE A 159 15.31 -4.41 6.15
N ASN A 160 14.77 -5.44 5.47
CA ASN A 160 14.35 -5.42 4.07
C ASN A 160 15.50 -5.38 3.05
N MET A 161 16.75 -5.66 3.45
CA MET A 161 17.86 -5.71 2.50
C MET A 161 17.84 -7.06 1.75
N PRO A 162 17.70 -7.08 0.42
CA PRO A 162 17.92 -8.27 -0.38
C PRO A 162 19.43 -8.52 -0.52
N HIS A 163 19.80 -9.64 -1.14
CA HIS A 163 21.19 -9.84 -1.54
C HIS A 163 21.64 -8.79 -2.54
N ASP A 164 22.92 -8.41 -2.50
CA ASP A 164 23.49 -7.36 -3.34
C ASP A 164 23.50 -7.71 -4.85
N ASN A 165 23.37 -8.98 -5.20
CA ASN A 165 23.36 -9.46 -6.59
C ASN A 165 21.96 -9.53 -7.22
N VAL A 166 20.90 -9.10 -6.53
CA VAL A 166 19.57 -9.06 -7.14
C VAL A 166 19.52 -8.01 -8.25
N LYS A 167 18.76 -8.29 -9.32
CA LYS A 167 18.63 -7.39 -10.48
C LYS A 167 18.28 -5.95 -10.10
N ALA A 168 17.41 -5.75 -9.12
CA ALA A 168 17.03 -4.43 -8.64
C ALA A 168 18.22 -3.61 -8.07
N CYS A 169 19.21 -4.27 -7.45
CA CYS A 169 20.44 -3.62 -7.02
C CYS A 169 21.36 -3.35 -8.22
N GLU A 170 21.51 -4.33 -9.12
CA GLU A 170 22.39 -4.23 -10.28
C GLU A 170 21.95 -3.13 -11.28
N GLU A 171 20.64 -2.98 -11.52
CA GLU A 171 20.08 -1.97 -12.41
C GLU A 171 20.32 -0.53 -11.91
N VAL A 172 20.33 -0.31 -10.59
CA VAL A 172 20.44 1.02 -9.99
C VAL A 172 21.87 1.38 -9.61
N PHE A 173 22.65 0.41 -9.10
CA PHE A 173 23.99 0.63 -8.56
C PHE A 173 25.10 0.01 -9.40
N GLY A 174 24.75 -0.73 -10.46
CA GLY A 174 25.69 -1.51 -11.25
C GLY A 174 26.14 -2.78 -10.53
N ARG A 175 26.94 -3.59 -11.23
CA ARG A 175 27.55 -4.79 -10.66
C ARG A 175 28.66 -4.41 -9.68
N LEU A 176 28.53 -4.83 -8.42
CA LEU A 176 29.54 -4.60 -7.39
C LEU A 176 30.82 -5.40 -7.69
N LYS A 177 31.97 -4.79 -7.43
CA LYS A 177 33.30 -5.40 -7.66
C LYS A 177 33.80 -6.22 -6.46
N THR A 178 33.25 -5.95 -5.28
CA THR A 178 33.67 -6.51 -3.99
C THR A 178 32.47 -7.11 -3.27
N ASN A 179 32.71 -8.08 -2.41
CA ASN A 179 31.68 -8.67 -1.56
C ASN A 179 31.43 -7.78 -0.34
N HIS A 180 30.17 -7.65 0.04
CA HIS A 180 29.70 -6.87 1.18
C HIS A 180 28.82 -7.76 2.06
N MET A 181 28.24 -7.21 3.12
CA MET A 181 27.49 -7.98 4.11
C MET A 181 26.31 -8.71 3.52
N MET A 182 25.61 -8.12 2.55
CA MET A 182 24.47 -8.74 1.89
C MET A 182 24.86 -9.51 0.63
N SER A 183 26.13 -9.90 0.47
CA SER A 183 26.51 -10.89 -0.55
C SER A 183 25.93 -12.26 -0.21
N PRO A 184 25.47 -13.06 -1.20
CA PRO A 184 24.94 -14.41 -0.95
C PRO A 184 25.93 -15.37 -0.30
N THR A 185 27.23 -15.05 -0.41
CA THR A 185 28.31 -15.78 0.26
C THR A 185 29.09 -14.81 1.14
N LEU A 186 29.35 -15.18 2.39
CA LEU A 186 30.06 -14.36 3.38
C LEU A 186 31.59 -14.46 3.27
N ILE A 187 32.10 -14.64 2.04
CA ILE A 187 33.53 -14.84 1.76
C ILE A 187 34.16 -13.51 1.34
N GLN A 188 35.29 -13.13 1.94
CA GLN A 188 36.07 -11.94 1.57
C GLN A 188 35.28 -10.62 1.57
N ILE A 189 34.46 -10.40 2.60
CA ILE A 189 33.73 -9.14 2.80
C ILE A 189 34.72 -7.96 2.92
N ASP A 190 34.44 -6.86 2.21
CA ASP A 190 35.16 -5.60 2.36
C ASP A 190 34.94 -5.04 3.79
N ARG A 191 35.98 -5.14 4.64
CA ARG A 191 35.93 -4.64 6.02
C ARG A 191 36.07 -3.13 6.15
N ALA A 192 36.54 -2.45 5.11
CA ALA A 192 36.57 -0.99 5.07
C ALA A 192 35.17 -0.44 4.74
N ASN A 193 34.38 -1.16 3.93
CA ASN A 193 32.99 -0.81 3.61
C ASN A 193 32.09 -2.05 3.67
N PRO A 194 31.76 -2.54 4.88
CA PRO A 194 30.99 -3.79 5.05
C PRO A 194 29.61 -3.74 4.41
N TRP A 195 29.01 -2.56 4.23
CA TRP A 195 27.68 -2.40 3.63
C TRP A 195 27.79 -1.79 2.24
N SER A 196 27.11 -2.39 1.26
CA SER A 196 27.09 -1.87 -0.10
C SER A 196 26.27 -0.59 -0.21
N ALA A 197 26.45 0.14 -1.31
CA ALA A 197 25.59 1.28 -1.62
C ALA A 197 24.11 0.88 -1.77
N CYS A 198 23.84 -0.34 -2.26
CA CYS A 198 22.48 -0.87 -2.38
C CYS A 198 21.87 -1.13 -1.00
N SER A 199 22.56 -1.88 -0.14
CA SER A 199 22.06 -2.20 1.20
C SER A 199 21.77 -0.92 2.00
N ALA A 200 22.70 0.05 1.96
CA ALA A 200 22.55 1.35 2.62
C ALA A 200 21.36 2.17 2.08
N ALA A 201 21.10 2.12 0.77
CA ALA A 201 19.96 2.81 0.17
C ALA A 201 18.63 2.16 0.56
N ILE A 202 18.56 0.83 0.56
CA ILE A 202 17.35 0.06 0.87
C ILE A 202 16.94 0.23 2.32
N ILE A 203 17.87 0.13 3.28
CA ILE A 203 17.53 0.38 4.68
C ILE A 203 17.15 1.83 4.94
N THR A 204 17.78 2.79 4.24
CA THR A 204 17.37 4.19 4.33
C THR A 204 15.93 4.37 3.88
N ASP A 205 15.54 3.76 2.76
CA ASP A 205 14.17 3.80 2.26
C ASP A 205 13.19 3.11 3.22
N PHE A 206 13.54 1.95 3.77
CA PHE A 206 12.75 1.24 4.78
C PHE A 206 12.45 2.12 6.01
N LEU A 207 13.49 2.75 6.57
CA LEU A 207 13.40 3.63 7.74
C LEU A 207 12.67 4.94 7.40
N ASP A 208 13.01 5.56 6.28
CA ASP A 208 12.45 6.85 5.88
C ASP A 208 11.01 6.70 5.36
N SER A 209 10.56 5.51 4.96
CA SER A 209 9.16 5.18 4.61
C SER A 209 8.29 4.93 5.85
N GLY A 210 8.91 4.67 7.01
CA GLY A 210 8.22 4.41 8.28
C GLY A 210 7.96 2.94 8.55
N HIS A 211 8.62 2.03 7.81
CA HIS A 211 8.54 0.59 8.07
C HIS A 211 9.34 0.17 9.31
N GLY A 212 10.31 1.00 9.74
CA GLY A 212 11.08 0.84 10.98
C GLY A 212 10.66 1.78 12.12
N ASP A 213 9.38 2.19 12.17
CA ASP A 213 8.91 3.15 13.19
C ASP A 213 8.87 2.57 14.62
N CYS A 214 8.87 1.23 14.79
CA CYS A 214 9.02 0.58 16.09
C CYS A 214 10.41 0.77 16.71
N LEU A 215 11.40 1.23 15.94
CA LEU A 215 12.79 1.37 16.41
C LEU A 215 13.10 2.79 16.94
N LEU A 216 12.07 3.60 17.18
CA LEU A 216 12.23 5.03 17.49
C LEU A 216 12.43 5.30 18.98
N ASP A 217 11.94 4.40 19.82
CA ASP A 217 12.08 4.42 21.26
C ASP A 217 13.40 3.79 21.71
N GLN A 218 13.85 4.20 22.89
CA GLN A 218 15.08 3.72 23.47
C GLN A 218 14.79 2.57 24.43
N PRO A 219 15.62 1.52 24.45
CA PRO A 219 15.45 0.42 25.37
C PRO A 219 15.57 0.89 26.82
N ALA A 220 14.64 0.44 27.67
CA ALA A 220 14.61 0.85 29.08
C ALA A 220 15.78 0.27 29.89
N LYS A 221 16.14 -0.99 29.65
CA LYS A 221 17.20 -1.70 30.40
C LYS A 221 17.97 -2.69 29.50
N PRO A 222 18.86 -2.20 28.62
CA PRO A 222 19.66 -3.08 27.77
C PRO A 222 20.74 -3.81 28.57
N ILE A 223 21.04 -5.04 28.17
CA ILE A 223 22.20 -5.81 28.63
C ILE A 223 23.46 -5.21 27.99
N PRO A 224 24.51 -4.88 28.77
CA PRO A 224 25.72 -4.30 28.23
C PRO A 224 26.46 -5.30 27.33
N LEU A 225 26.88 -4.84 26.16
CA LEU A 225 27.70 -5.61 25.23
C LEU A 225 29.19 -5.40 25.51
N PRO A 226 30.05 -6.42 25.41
CA PRO A 226 31.50 -6.29 25.61
C PRO A 226 32.13 -5.22 24.72
N GLU A 227 32.88 -4.29 25.31
CA GLU A 227 33.60 -3.24 24.58
C GLU A 227 34.89 -3.73 23.94
N ASP A 228 35.47 -4.79 24.49
CA ASP A 228 36.68 -5.43 23.98
C ASP A 228 36.44 -6.08 22.60
N LEU A 229 37.52 -6.18 21.82
CA LEU A 229 37.50 -6.83 20.52
C LEU A 229 37.50 -8.36 20.71
N PRO A 230 36.78 -9.16 19.91
CA PRO A 230 36.63 -10.59 20.17
C PRO A 230 37.94 -11.36 20.32
N GLY A 231 39.00 -10.99 19.59
CA GLY A 231 40.30 -11.64 19.63
C GLY A 231 41.14 -11.36 20.89
N SER A 232 40.73 -10.43 21.77
CA SER A 232 41.33 -10.30 23.10
C SER A 232 40.74 -11.29 24.10
N SER A 233 39.48 -11.69 23.93
CA SER A 233 38.83 -12.73 24.74
C SER A 233 39.09 -14.14 24.20
N TYR A 234 39.17 -14.28 22.88
CA TYR A 234 39.32 -15.56 22.19
C TYR A 234 40.67 -15.64 21.48
N SER A 235 41.60 -16.40 22.06
CA SER A 235 42.91 -16.69 21.46
C SER A 235 42.79 -17.40 20.11
N LEU A 236 43.86 -17.41 19.32
CA LEU A 236 43.87 -18.08 18.02
C LEU A 236 43.56 -19.58 18.10
N ASN A 237 43.98 -20.25 19.17
CA ASN A 237 43.65 -21.66 19.43
C ASN A 237 42.15 -21.83 19.65
N GLN A 238 41.55 -21.02 20.53
CA GLN A 238 40.11 -21.06 20.81
C GLN A 238 39.29 -20.75 19.54
N GLN A 239 39.75 -19.82 18.70
CA GLN A 239 39.10 -19.54 17.41
C GLN A 239 39.05 -20.78 16.50
N CYS A 240 40.12 -21.60 16.48
CA CYS A 240 40.12 -22.86 15.74
C CYS A 240 39.16 -23.89 16.35
N GLU A 241 39.15 -24.01 17.68
CA GLU A 241 38.25 -24.94 18.38
C GLU A 241 36.77 -24.58 18.18
N LEU A 242 36.44 -23.29 18.18
CA LEU A 242 35.09 -22.79 17.92
C LEU A 242 34.62 -23.10 16.49
N ALA A 243 35.51 -22.97 15.50
CA ALA A 243 35.18 -23.14 14.08
C ALA A 243 35.20 -24.60 13.59
N PHE A 244 36.06 -25.44 14.18
CA PHE A 244 36.32 -26.81 13.69
C PHE A 244 36.24 -27.90 14.77
N GLY A 245 35.89 -27.54 15.99
CA GLY A 245 35.70 -28.46 17.11
C GLY A 245 36.94 -28.60 18.01
N VAL A 246 36.69 -29.16 19.20
CA VAL A 246 37.68 -29.32 20.26
C VAL A 246 38.94 -30.04 19.77
N GLY A 247 40.12 -29.49 20.10
CA GLY A 247 41.41 -30.03 19.69
C GLY A 247 41.93 -29.54 18.33
N SER A 248 41.16 -28.72 17.61
CA SER A 248 41.66 -28.03 16.41
C SER A 248 42.68 -26.94 16.77
N LYS A 249 43.83 -26.92 16.10
CA LYS A 249 44.94 -25.98 16.35
C LYS A 249 45.23 -25.12 15.12
N PRO A 250 45.84 -23.93 15.27
CA PRO A 250 46.26 -23.09 14.16
C PRO A 250 47.32 -23.77 13.31
N CYS A 251 47.22 -23.63 12.00
CA CYS A 251 48.20 -24.17 11.07
C CYS A 251 49.51 -23.35 11.02
N PRO A 252 50.68 -24.00 10.87
CA PRO A 252 51.96 -23.31 10.78
C PRO A 252 52.13 -22.55 9.45
N TYR A 253 52.95 -21.50 9.45
CA TYR A 253 53.35 -20.69 8.27
C TYR A 253 52.19 -20.02 7.50
N MET A 254 51.25 -19.40 8.22
CA MET A 254 50.08 -18.73 7.64
C MET A 254 50.21 -17.20 7.67
N GLN A 255 49.55 -16.53 6.72
CA GLN A 255 49.44 -15.07 6.73
C GLN A 255 48.59 -14.61 7.93
N TYR A 256 49.19 -13.81 8.81
CA TYR A 256 48.52 -13.22 9.96
C TYR A 256 47.28 -12.41 9.54
N CYS A 257 46.21 -12.50 10.33
CA CYS A 257 44.98 -11.72 10.20
C CYS A 257 44.17 -11.88 8.91
N ALA A 258 44.69 -12.52 7.86
CA ALA A 258 44.02 -12.60 6.56
C ALA A 258 43.02 -13.76 6.48
N LYS A 259 43.43 -14.95 6.91
CA LYS A 259 42.60 -16.17 6.90
C LYS A 259 42.94 -17.05 8.10
N LEU A 260 41.91 -17.56 8.77
CA LEU A 260 42.02 -18.53 9.83
C LEU A 260 42.16 -19.92 9.20
N TRP A 261 43.32 -20.54 9.40
CA TRP A 261 43.62 -21.90 8.98
C TRP A 261 43.85 -22.76 10.21
N CYS A 262 43.10 -23.86 10.28
CA CYS A 262 43.10 -24.72 11.44
C CYS A 262 43.25 -26.18 11.02
N THR A 263 43.78 -26.99 11.92
CA THR A 263 43.94 -28.43 11.71
C THR A 263 42.57 -29.10 11.77
N GLY A 264 42.27 -29.89 10.75
CA GLY A 264 41.12 -30.78 10.68
C GLY A 264 41.53 -32.21 10.37
N LYS A 265 40.55 -33.11 10.34
CA LYS A 265 40.73 -34.50 9.90
C LYS A 265 40.03 -34.69 8.55
N ALA A 266 40.80 -34.97 7.50
CA ALA A 266 40.26 -35.41 6.22
C ALA A 266 40.78 -36.82 5.93
N ARG A 267 39.87 -37.79 5.80
CA ARG A 267 40.20 -39.21 5.54
C ARG A 267 41.24 -39.78 6.52
N GLY A 268 41.19 -39.38 7.79
CA GLY A 268 42.11 -39.84 8.84
C GLY A 268 43.47 -39.11 8.89
N GLN A 269 43.77 -38.23 7.94
CA GLN A 269 44.98 -37.40 7.94
C GLN A 269 44.72 -36.00 8.49
N ILE A 270 45.70 -35.44 9.20
CA ILE A 270 45.66 -34.06 9.68
C ILE A 270 45.91 -33.14 8.48
N VAL A 271 44.91 -32.30 8.16
CA VAL A 271 44.99 -31.34 7.06
C VAL A 271 44.70 -29.93 7.57
N CYS A 272 45.23 -28.92 6.88
CA CYS A 272 44.87 -27.54 7.13
C CYS A 272 43.63 -27.18 6.32
N GLN A 273 42.59 -26.74 7.01
CA GLN A 273 41.32 -26.31 6.43
C GLN A 273 40.97 -24.90 6.88
N THR A 274 40.14 -24.21 6.09
CA THR A 274 39.70 -22.83 6.35
C THR A 274 38.25 -22.66 5.92
N ARG A 275 37.51 -21.80 6.63
CA ARG A 275 36.19 -21.31 6.21
C ARG A 275 36.26 -19.93 5.55
N HIS A 276 37.46 -19.51 5.12
CA HIS A 276 37.75 -18.23 4.46
C HIS A 276 37.49 -16.97 5.31
N PHE A 277 37.28 -17.11 6.62
CA PHE A 277 37.22 -15.98 7.54
C PHE A 277 38.60 -15.59 8.08
N PRO A 278 38.89 -14.31 8.27
CA PRO A 278 40.12 -13.84 8.91
C PRO A 278 40.12 -14.09 10.42
N TRP A 279 41.25 -13.82 11.07
CA TRP A 279 41.33 -13.86 12.53
C TRP A 279 40.45 -12.77 13.12
N ALA A 280 39.94 -13.01 14.33
CA ALA A 280 39.13 -12.03 15.03
C ALA A 280 39.91 -10.74 15.29
N ASP A 281 39.25 -9.59 15.17
CA ASP A 281 39.86 -8.31 15.55
C ASP A 281 40.24 -8.37 17.05
N GLY A 282 41.41 -7.88 17.42
CA GLY A 282 41.99 -8.01 18.76
C GLY A 282 43.01 -9.15 18.92
N THR A 283 43.04 -10.12 18.00
CA THR A 283 43.95 -11.29 18.09
C THR A 283 45.40 -10.87 17.96
N SER A 284 46.28 -11.32 18.86
CA SER A 284 47.72 -11.06 18.75
C SER A 284 48.31 -11.63 17.45
N CYS A 285 49.10 -10.82 16.73
CA CYS A 285 49.75 -11.22 15.48
C CYS A 285 51.27 -10.96 15.49
N GLY A 286 51.84 -10.70 16.66
CA GLY A 286 53.25 -10.43 16.88
C GLY A 286 53.48 -9.59 18.13
N GLU A 287 54.73 -9.32 18.49
CA GLU A 287 55.06 -8.47 19.64
C GLU A 287 54.46 -7.07 19.48
N GLY A 288 53.61 -6.66 20.42
CA GLY A 288 52.94 -5.35 20.43
C GLY A 288 51.91 -5.12 19.31
N ARG A 289 51.61 -6.15 18.50
CA ARG A 289 50.74 -6.08 17.31
C ARG A 289 49.55 -7.01 17.43
N PHE A 290 48.43 -6.60 16.82
CA PHE A 290 47.18 -7.36 16.86
C PHE A 290 46.38 -7.13 15.57
N CYS A 291 45.41 -8.01 15.30
CA CYS A 291 44.59 -7.96 14.11
C CYS A 291 43.50 -6.88 14.24
N LEU A 292 43.35 -6.05 13.21
CA LEU A 292 42.25 -5.11 13.06
C LEU A 292 41.86 -5.04 11.59
N LYS A 293 40.57 -5.22 11.28
CA LYS A 293 40.05 -5.16 9.90
C LYS A 293 40.80 -6.09 8.93
N GLY A 294 41.32 -7.21 9.43
CA GLY A 294 42.05 -8.20 8.63
C GLY A 294 43.54 -7.89 8.40
N ALA A 295 44.09 -6.84 9.02
CA ALA A 295 45.50 -6.49 8.95
C ALA A 295 46.16 -6.54 10.34
N CYS A 296 47.45 -6.86 10.39
CA CYS A 296 48.25 -6.84 11.62
C CYS A 296 48.78 -5.43 11.88
N VAL A 297 48.30 -4.77 12.93
CA VAL A 297 48.57 -3.36 13.24
C VAL A 297 49.14 -3.18 14.66
N GLU A 298 49.88 -2.09 14.89
CA GLU A 298 50.44 -1.76 16.20
C GLU A 298 49.40 -1.21 17.19
N ARG A 299 49.52 -1.59 18.48
CA ARG A 299 48.56 -1.25 19.56
C ARG A 299 48.33 0.25 19.77
N HIS A 300 49.32 1.10 19.46
CA HIS A 300 49.23 2.55 19.66
C HIS A 300 48.35 3.30 18.64
N ASN A 301 47.79 2.62 17.62
CA ASN A 301 47.08 3.27 16.50
C ASN A 301 45.55 3.30 16.57
N ILE A 302 44.87 2.65 17.52
CA ILE A 302 43.39 2.52 17.46
C ILE A 302 42.62 3.64 18.16
N SER A 303 43.12 4.12 19.30
CA SER A 303 42.32 4.99 20.18
C SER A 303 42.51 6.48 19.92
N LYS A 304 43.28 6.89 18.89
CA LYS A 304 43.83 8.24 18.95
C LYS A 304 42.75 9.33 18.91
N TYR A 305 41.66 9.22 18.15
CA TYR A 305 40.51 10.12 18.29
C TYR A 305 39.19 9.46 17.86
N ARG A 306 38.20 9.43 18.77
CA ARG A 306 36.78 9.23 18.40
C ARG A 306 36.37 10.41 17.51
N VAL A 307 35.83 10.12 16.32
CA VAL A 307 35.39 11.16 15.38
C VAL A 307 33.89 11.03 15.19
N ASP A 308 33.12 11.94 15.78
CA ASP A 308 31.69 12.04 15.50
C ASP A 308 31.48 12.60 14.09
N GLY A 309 30.49 12.06 13.37
CA GLY A 309 30.23 12.43 12.00
C GLY A 309 29.61 13.82 11.86
N GLY A 310 30.01 14.52 10.79
CA GLY A 310 29.44 15.81 10.42
C GLY A 310 28.80 15.80 9.04
N TRP A 311 27.73 16.59 8.89
CA TRP A 311 27.02 16.72 7.63
C TRP A 311 27.86 17.45 6.59
N ALA A 312 28.01 16.87 5.41
CA ALA A 312 28.51 17.57 4.24
C ALA A 312 27.59 18.75 3.86
N LYS A 313 28.11 19.64 3.00
CA LYS A 313 27.29 20.64 2.32
C LYS A 313 26.17 19.93 1.53
N TRP A 314 25.04 20.61 1.38
CA TRP A 314 23.96 20.10 0.55
C TRP A 314 24.43 19.95 -0.89
N ALA A 315 24.17 18.78 -1.49
CA ALA A 315 24.28 18.61 -2.93
C ALA A 315 23.34 19.60 -3.63
N PRO A 316 23.66 20.02 -4.87
CA PRO A 316 22.72 20.77 -5.68
C PRO A 316 21.42 19.99 -5.86
N TYR A 317 20.33 20.71 -6.11
CA TYR A 317 19.07 20.07 -6.45
C TYR A 317 19.22 19.27 -7.75
N GLY A 318 18.82 18.00 -7.71
CA GLY A 318 18.79 17.14 -8.88
C GLY A 318 17.74 17.58 -9.91
N GLN A 319 17.60 16.79 -10.97
CA GLN A 319 16.60 17.04 -12.01
C GLN A 319 15.18 17.05 -11.45
N CYS A 320 14.30 17.82 -12.10
CA CYS A 320 12.89 17.83 -11.73
C CYS A 320 12.25 16.49 -12.11
N SER A 321 11.50 15.90 -11.19
CA SER A 321 10.81 14.62 -11.43
C SER A 321 9.77 14.66 -12.54
N ARG A 322 9.31 15.85 -12.95
CA ARG A 322 8.31 16.07 -14.01
C ARG A 322 8.69 17.27 -14.84
N THR A 323 8.37 17.26 -16.13
CA THR A 323 8.63 18.39 -17.05
C THR A 323 7.56 19.48 -16.96
N CYS A 324 6.36 19.15 -16.47
CA CYS A 324 5.23 20.05 -16.30
C CYS A 324 4.25 19.52 -15.22
N GLY A 325 3.26 20.32 -14.87
CA GLY A 325 2.14 19.98 -13.99
C GLY A 325 2.52 19.80 -12.52
N GLY A 326 3.70 20.27 -12.13
CA GLY A 326 4.26 20.22 -10.77
C GLY A 326 5.07 18.95 -10.49
N GLY A 327 6.39 19.08 -10.50
CA GLY A 327 7.35 18.06 -10.07
C GLY A 327 8.06 18.43 -8.77
N VAL A 328 9.03 17.61 -8.39
CA VAL A 328 9.84 17.75 -7.19
C VAL A 328 11.32 17.59 -7.54
N GLN A 329 12.15 18.49 -7.02
CA GLN A 329 13.60 18.32 -6.99
C GLN A 329 14.04 17.94 -5.59
N LEU A 330 15.06 17.08 -5.51
CA LEU A 330 15.64 16.59 -4.27
C LEU A 330 17.08 17.08 -4.15
N ALA A 331 17.48 17.43 -2.94
CA ALA A 331 18.86 17.70 -2.56
C ALA A 331 19.20 16.84 -1.36
N LYS A 332 20.29 16.08 -1.45
CA LYS A 332 20.78 15.19 -0.40
C LYS A 332 22.06 15.74 0.22
N ARG A 333 22.36 15.36 1.45
CA ARG A 333 23.70 15.49 2.03
C ARG A 333 24.09 14.18 2.72
N ASP A 334 25.38 13.91 2.77
CA ASP A 334 25.94 12.71 3.38
C ASP A 334 26.73 13.06 4.65
N CYS A 335 26.87 12.10 5.55
CA CYS A 335 27.60 12.26 6.80
C CYS A 335 29.10 11.99 6.59
N THR A 336 29.78 12.93 5.94
CA THR A 336 31.17 12.74 5.48
C THR A 336 32.11 13.88 5.86
N HIS A 337 31.65 14.90 6.58
CA HIS A 337 32.44 16.08 6.93
C HIS A 337 32.42 16.34 8.45
N PRO A 338 33.15 15.55 9.26
CA PRO A 338 33.95 14.38 8.87
C PRO A 338 33.12 13.07 8.81
N VAL A 339 33.71 12.00 8.26
CA VAL A 339 33.14 10.64 8.33
C VAL A 339 33.28 10.10 9.77
N PRO A 340 32.22 9.54 10.39
CA PRO A 340 32.35 8.98 11.72
C PRO A 340 33.37 7.84 11.78
N ALA A 341 34.21 7.83 12.81
CA ALA A 341 35.24 6.81 13.01
C ALA A 341 35.44 6.49 14.50
N ASN A 342 36.00 5.31 14.79
CA ASN A 342 36.41 4.87 16.12
C ASN A 342 35.30 5.01 17.19
N GLY A 343 34.09 4.51 16.89
CA GLY A 343 32.94 4.59 17.79
C GLY A 343 32.23 5.94 17.83
N GLY A 344 32.58 6.87 16.95
CA GLY A 344 31.89 8.15 16.80
C GLY A 344 30.44 8.02 16.33
N SER A 345 29.62 9.00 16.71
CA SER A 345 28.20 9.03 16.41
C SER A 345 27.93 9.38 14.96
N TYR A 346 26.99 8.70 14.31
CA TYR A 346 26.52 9.07 12.98
C TYR A 346 25.64 10.33 13.03
N CYS A 347 25.66 11.12 11.94
CA CYS A 347 24.96 12.40 11.87
C CYS A 347 23.46 12.27 12.12
N GLN A 348 22.89 13.19 12.90
CA GLN A 348 21.45 13.28 13.14
C GLN A 348 20.85 14.53 12.46
N GLY A 349 19.58 14.45 12.05
CA GLY A 349 18.84 15.54 11.43
C GLY A 349 18.51 15.32 9.96
N VAL A 350 17.93 16.34 9.31
CA VAL A 350 17.39 16.23 7.94
C VAL A 350 18.51 15.85 6.97
N ARG A 351 18.35 14.76 6.22
CA ARG A 351 19.34 14.27 5.23
C ARG A 351 18.94 14.54 3.79
N LEU A 352 17.65 14.82 3.57
CA LEU A 352 17.07 15.11 2.27
C LEU A 352 16.14 16.33 2.37
N LYS A 353 16.35 17.28 1.47
CA LYS A 353 15.48 18.44 1.26
C LYS A 353 14.85 18.34 -0.11
N TYR A 354 13.69 18.97 -0.26
CA TYR A 354 12.91 18.93 -1.49
C TYR A 354 12.33 20.31 -1.78
N ARG A 355 12.03 20.56 -3.06
CA ARG A 355 11.30 21.74 -3.50
C ARG A 355 10.47 21.42 -4.75
N SER A 356 9.40 22.18 -4.96
CA SER A 356 8.61 22.08 -6.19
C SER A 356 9.37 22.65 -7.39
N CYS A 357 9.09 22.12 -8.57
CA CYS A 357 9.61 22.57 -9.86
C CYS A 357 8.55 22.37 -10.95
N ASN A 358 8.70 23.04 -12.11
CA ASN A 358 7.86 22.86 -13.30
C ASN A 358 6.35 22.87 -12.99
N LEU A 359 5.89 23.91 -12.27
CA LEU A 359 4.51 24.04 -11.79
C LEU A 359 3.50 24.33 -12.91
N GLU A 360 3.97 24.79 -14.06
CA GLU A 360 3.12 25.16 -15.19
C GLU A 360 2.31 23.95 -15.69
N PRO A 361 1.01 24.11 -16.01
CA PRO A 361 0.19 23.05 -16.55
C PRO A 361 0.80 22.42 -17.81
N CYS A 362 0.58 21.12 -18.00
CA CYS A 362 1.05 20.42 -19.19
C CYS A 362 0.19 20.78 -20.42
N SER A 363 0.81 21.27 -21.49
CA SER A 363 0.15 21.64 -22.75
C SER A 363 -0.47 20.45 -23.49
N ALA A 364 0.12 19.26 -23.34
CA ALA A 364 -0.33 18.00 -23.93
C ALA A 364 -1.20 17.14 -23.01
N ALA A 365 -1.73 17.70 -21.90
CA ALA A 365 -2.61 16.95 -21.03
C ALA A 365 -3.86 16.51 -21.82
N VAL A 366 -4.02 15.20 -22.02
CA VAL A 366 -5.28 14.66 -22.57
C VAL A 366 -6.40 15.13 -21.64
N PRO A 367 -7.44 15.81 -22.14
CA PRO A 367 -8.53 16.31 -21.30
C PRO A 367 -9.11 15.18 -20.45
N GLY A 368 -9.02 15.33 -19.13
CA GLY A 368 -9.58 14.37 -18.17
C GLY A 368 -8.65 13.25 -17.71
N LYS A 369 -7.39 13.18 -18.17
CA LYS A 369 -6.41 12.17 -17.69
C LYS A 369 -5.43 12.77 -16.68
N SER A 370 -5.22 12.05 -15.58
CA SER A 370 -4.28 12.40 -14.52
C SER A 370 -2.93 11.71 -14.68
N PHE A 371 -1.88 12.33 -14.15
CA PHE A 371 -0.53 11.75 -14.18
C PHE A 371 -0.42 10.39 -13.46
N ARG A 372 -1.32 10.10 -12.51
CA ARG A 372 -1.37 8.78 -11.87
C ARG A 372 -2.02 7.73 -12.78
N GLU A 373 -3.01 8.12 -13.60
CA GLU A 373 -3.59 7.23 -14.61
C GLU A 373 -2.55 6.86 -15.67
N GLU A 374 -1.76 7.82 -16.15
CA GLU A 374 -0.63 7.55 -17.05
C GLU A 374 0.35 6.52 -16.48
N GLN A 375 0.67 6.63 -15.19
CA GLN A 375 1.55 5.66 -14.52
C GLN A 375 0.92 4.26 -14.41
N CYS A 376 -0.40 4.13 -14.19
CA CYS A 376 -1.05 2.83 -14.21
C CYS A 376 -1.11 2.24 -15.63
N GLU A 377 -1.43 3.07 -16.63
CA GLU A 377 -1.57 2.63 -18.01
C GLU A 377 -0.24 2.20 -18.64
N ALA A 378 0.90 2.67 -18.13
CA ALA A 378 2.22 2.18 -18.52
C ALA A 378 2.39 0.66 -18.29
N PHE A 379 1.53 0.04 -17.48
CA PHE A 379 1.48 -1.41 -17.24
C PHE A 379 0.40 -2.13 -18.06
N ASN A 380 -0.33 -1.43 -18.93
CA ASN A 380 -1.28 -2.09 -19.84
C ASN A 380 -0.50 -3.05 -20.76
N GLY A 381 -0.99 -4.29 -20.89
CA GLY A 381 -0.29 -5.36 -21.62
C GLY A 381 0.73 -6.14 -20.80
N TYR A 382 1.03 -5.73 -19.56
CA TYR A 382 1.83 -6.51 -18.62
C TYR A 382 0.92 -7.47 -17.84
N SER A 383 0.98 -8.78 -18.12
CA SER A 383 0.22 -9.77 -17.37
C SER A 383 1.01 -10.21 -16.14
N HIS A 384 0.52 -9.89 -14.94
CA HIS A 384 0.94 -10.61 -13.75
C HIS A 384 0.51 -12.07 -13.93
N SER A 385 1.46 -13.01 -13.88
CA SER A 385 1.34 -14.45 -14.08
C SER A 385 0.31 -15.10 -13.16
N THR A 386 -0.96 -14.80 -13.39
CA THR A 386 -2.10 -15.24 -12.59
C THR A 386 -3.21 -15.62 -13.55
N ASN A 387 -3.70 -16.86 -13.44
CA ASN A 387 -4.75 -17.44 -14.29
C ASN A 387 -6.12 -16.74 -14.17
N ARG A 388 -6.18 -15.52 -13.60
CA ARG A 388 -7.41 -14.78 -13.26
C ARG A 388 -7.58 -13.47 -14.04
N LEU A 389 -6.60 -13.07 -14.85
CA LEU A 389 -6.64 -11.84 -15.63
C LEU A 389 -6.43 -12.15 -17.12
N THR A 390 -7.19 -11.48 -17.98
CA THR A 390 -7.05 -11.59 -19.45
C THR A 390 -5.77 -10.90 -19.91
N ALA A 391 -5.28 -11.17 -21.14
CA ALA A 391 -4.09 -10.50 -21.68
C ALA A 391 -4.30 -8.99 -21.94
N SER A 392 -5.56 -8.52 -21.97
CA SER A 392 -5.98 -7.14 -22.28
C SER A 392 -6.50 -6.38 -21.04
N VAL A 393 -5.74 -6.35 -19.94
CA VAL A 393 -6.11 -5.56 -18.75
C VAL A 393 -5.83 -4.07 -18.99
N SER A 394 -6.85 -3.25 -18.76
CA SER A 394 -6.72 -1.80 -18.61
C SER A 394 -6.60 -1.45 -17.12
N TRP A 395 -5.48 -0.84 -16.72
CA TRP A 395 -5.21 -0.46 -15.35
C TRP A 395 -5.66 0.98 -15.05
N VAL A 396 -6.41 1.15 -13.97
CA VAL A 396 -6.84 2.48 -13.49
C VAL A 396 -6.47 2.68 -12.01
N PRO A 397 -6.19 3.90 -11.54
CA PRO A 397 -5.80 4.12 -10.15
C PRO A 397 -6.90 3.72 -9.15
N LYS A 398 -6.47 3.25 -7.99
CA LYS A 398 -7.34 3.00 -6.83
C LYS A 398 -7.00 3.98 -5.71
N TYR A 399 -8.00 4.72 -5.23
CA TYR A 399 -7.85 5.65 -4.10
C TYR A 399 -8.70 5.22 -2.89
N SER A 400 -9.93 4.76 -3.13
CA SER A 400 -10.86 4.19 -2.14
C SER A 400 -10.30 2.95 -1.46
N GLY A 401 -10.43 2.90 -0.13
CA GLY A 401 -9.88 1.82 0.70
C GLY A 401 -8.35 1.77 0.81
N VAL A 402 -7.62 2.77 0.29
CA VAL A 402 -6.15 2.85 0.42
C VAL A 402 -5.78 3.54 1.74
N SER A 403 -4.98 2.85 2.56
CA SER A 403 -4.44 3.39 3.81
C SER A 403 -3.73 4.72 3.59
N PRO A 404 -3.84 5.70 4.51
CA PRO A 404 -3.11 6.97 4.42
C PRO A 404 -1.60 6.83 4.22
N ARG A 405 -0.98 5.74 4.71
CA ARG A 405 0.45 5.44 4.53
C ARG A 405 0.78 4.98 3.11
N ASP A 406 -0.17 4.37 2.40
CA ASP A 406 0.03 3.78 1.08
C ASP A 406 -0.44 4.66 -0.08
N LYS A 407 -0.94 5.88 0.21
CA LYS A 407 -1.48 6.81 -0.81
C LYS A 407 -0.50 7.20 -1.92
N CYS A 408 0.79 7.02 -1.69
CA CYS A 408 1.86 7.32 -2.64
C CYS A 408 2.52 6.06 -3.21
N LYS A 409 1.95 4.87 -2.98
CA LYS A 409 2.22 3.67 -3.79
C LYS A 409 1.40 3.73 -5.08
N LEU A 410 1.87 3.07 -6.13
CA LEU A 410 1.12 2.95 -7.37
C LEU A 410 0.16 1.75 -7.26
N ILE A 411 -1.02 2.00 -6.69
CA ILE A 411 -2.07 0.98 -6.54
C ILE A 411 -3.06 1.14 -7.70
N CYS A 412 -3.14 0.12 -8.54
CA CYS A 412 -3.99 0.12 -9.72
C CYS A 412 -4.98 -1.06 -9.66
N ARG A 413 -6.19 -0.84 -10.15
CA ARG A 413 -7.22 -1.87 -10.30
C ARG A 413 -7.42 -2.19 -11.78
N ALA A 414 -7.73 -3.45 -12.07
CA ALA A 414 -8.12 -3.87 -13.41
C ALA A 414 -9.53 -3.33 -13.70
N ASN A 415 -9.67 -2.50 -14.72
CA ASN A 415 -10.90 -1.81 -15.06
C ASN A 415 -12.06 -2.81 -15.26
N GLY A 416 -13.23 -2.50 -14.71
CA GLY A 416 -14.39 -3.41 -14.73
C GLY A 416 -14.33 -4.59 -13.75
N THR A 417 -13.24 -4.77 -12.99
CA THR A 417 -13.12 -5.84 -11.98
C THR A 417 -12.91 -5.29 -10.56
N GLY A 418 -13.02 -6.17 -9.56
CA GLY A 418 -12.67 -5.87 -8.16
C GLY A 418 -11.19 -6.08 -7.81
N TYR A 419 -10.38 -6.61 -8.73
CA TYR A 419 -8.98 -6.96 -8.46
C TYR A 419 -8.07 -5.73 -8.52
N PHE A 420 -7.14 -5.62 -7.57
CA PHE A 420 -6.16 -4.55 -7.49
C PHE A 420 -4.79 -5.05 -7.08
N TYR A 421 -3.75 -4.35 -7.53
CA TYR A 421 -2.35 -4.70 -7.35
C TYR A 421 -1.53 -3.45 -7.03
N VAL A 422 -0.40 -3.64 -6.35
CA VAL A 422 0.62 -2.60 -6.16
C VAL A 422 1.64 -2.77 -7.28
N LEU A 423 1.54 -1.94 -8.32
CA LEU A 423 2.38 -2.05 -9.53
C LEU A 423 3.76 -1.39 -9.34
N ALA A 424 3.87 -0.43 -8.43
CA ALA A 424 5.14 0.16 -8.05
C ALA A 424 5.14 0.60 -6.57
N PRO A 425 6.30 0.51 -5.88
CA PRO A 425 6.42 0.86 -4.46
C PRO A 425 6.22 2.36 -4.18
N LYS A 426 6.46 3.21 -5.18
CA LYS A 426 6.19 4.65 -5.12
C LYS A 426 5.74 5.19 -6.47
N VAL A 427 4.79 6.11 -6.46
CA VAL A 427 4.50 6.96 -7.62
C VAL A 427 5.63 7.96 -7.84
N VAL A 428 5.76 8.46 -9.07
CA VAL A 428 6.73 9.51 -9.40
C VAL A 428 6.48 10.75 -8.53
N ASP A 429 7.56 11.32 -7.97
CA ASP A 429 7.46 12.48 -7.10
C ASP A 429 6.76 13.66 -7.79
N GLY A 430 5.89 14.37 -7.07
CA GLY A 430 5.02 15.42 -7.62
C GLY A 430 3.62 14.92 -8.03
N THR A 431 3.41 13.60 -8.11
CA THR A 431 2.06 13.04 -8.29
C THR A 431 1.16 13.43 -7.12
N PRO A 432 -0.06 13.97 -7.34
CA PRO A 432 -1.01 14.22 -6.27
C PRO A 432 -1.33 12.95 -5.48
N CYS A 433 -1.47 13.04 -4.14
CA CYS A 433 -1.77 11.87 -3.30
C CYS A 433 -3.18 11.32 -3.52
N SER A 434 -4.11 12.19 -3.90
CA SER A 434 -5.51 11.89 -4.20
C SER A 434 -6.01 12.97 -5.17
N PRO A 435 -7.03 12.71 -6.02
CA PRO A 435 -7.47 13.67 -7.04
C PRO A 435 -7.96 15.01 -6.46
N ASP A 436 -8.45 14.95 -5.22
CA ASP A 436 -9.14 16.00 -4.47
C ASP A 436 -8.26 16.63 -3.38
N SER A 437 -7.02 16.16 -3.21
CA SER A 437 -6.07 16.70 -2.23
C SER A 437 -5.03 17.59 -2.89
N THR A 438 -4.63 18.66 -2.21
CA THR A 438 -3.47 19.48 -2.60
C THR A 438 -2.15 18.83 -2.22
N SER A 439 -2.18 17.71 -1.49
CA SER A 439 -0.95 17.04 -1.06
C SER A 439 -0.33 16.27 -2.23
N ILE A 440 0.99 16.28 -2.29
CA ILE A 440 1.76 15.64 -3.35
C ILE A 440 2.71 14.59 -2.76
N CYS A 441 3.00 13.57 -3.56
CA CYS A 441 3.91 12.51 -3.18
C CYS A 441 5.36 12.97 -3.32
N VAL A 442 6.15 12.77 -2.27
CA VAL A 442 7.60 13.01 -2.23
C VAL A 442 8.24 11.82 -1.54
N GLN A 443 9.10 11.09 -2.23
CA GLN A 443 9.79 9.89 -1.74
C GLN A 443 8.82 8.91 -1.08
N GLY A 444 7.75 8.54 -1.80
CA GLY A 444 6.73 7.60 -1.31
C GLY A 444 5.85 8.11 -0.16
N LYS A 445 6.01 9.37 0.27
CA LYS A 445 5.20 9.97 1.35
C LYS A 445 4.30 11.09 0.85
N CYS A 446 3.09 11.13 1.40
CA CYS A 446 2.17 12.22 1.13
C CYS A 446 2.53 13.48 1.94
N ILE A 447 2.99 14.52 1.25
CA ILE A 447 3.40 15.81 1.82
C ILE A 447 2.36 16.88 1.47
N LYS A 448 1.95 17.68 2.46
CA LYS A 448 1.02 18.79 2.24
C LYS A 448 1.67 19.86 1.35
N ALA A 449 1.00 20.24 0.28
CA ALA A 449 1.31 21.41 -0.54
C ALA A 449 0.12 22.36 -0.57
N GLY A 450 0.36 23.61 -0.99
CA GLY A 450 -0.70 24.59 -1.18
C GLY A 450 -1.56 24.25 -2.40
N CYS A 451 -2.69 24.94 -2.55
CA CYS A 451 -3.53 24.84 -3.75
C CYS A 451 -2.84 25.29 -5.03
N ASP A 452 -1.71 25.98 -4.91
CA ASP A 452 -0.81 26.41 -5.98
C ASP A 452 0.19 25.31 -6.39
N GLY A 453 0.05 24.09 -5.85
CA GLY A 453 0.95 22.96 -6.12
C GLY A 453 2.32 23.09 -5.45
N LYS A 454 2.59 24.17 -4.71
CA LYS A 454 3.91 24.46 -4.14
C LYS A 454 4.08 23.82 -2.75
N LEU A 455 5.15 23.03 -2.59
CA LEU A 455 5.54 22.43 -1.32
C LEU A 455 5.84 23.51 -0.28
N GLY A 456 5.25 23.36 0.91
CA GLY A 456 5.38 24.33 1.99
C GLY A 456 4.50 25.58 1.86
N SER A 457 3.80 25.76 0.73
CA SER A 457 2.80 26.83 0.59
C SER A 457 1.63 26.60 1.54
N LYS A 458 1.16 27.69 2.16
CA LYS A 458 0.01 27.69 3.07
C LYS A 458 -1.29 28.08 2.36
N LYS A 459 -1.24 28.38 1.05
CA LYS A 459 -2.43 28.74 0.27
C LYS A 459 -3.40 27.56 0.21
N LYS A 460 -4.69 27.85 0.41
CA LYS A 460 -5.77 26.85 0.35
C LYS A 460 -6.80 27.30 -0.67
N PHE A 461 -7.54 26.33 -1.21
CA PHE A 461 -8.75 26.64 -1.95
C PHE A 461 -9.76 27.27 -0.99
N ASP A 462 -10.42 28.32 -1.47
CA ASP A 462 -11.62 28.84 -0.82
C ASP A 462 -12.84 27.95 -1.13
N LYS A 463 -14.03 28.33 -0.66
CA LYS A 463 -15.28 27.59 -0.91
C LYS A 463 -15.71 27.60 -2.38
N CYS A 464 -15.14 28.50 -3.18
CA CYS A 464 -15.36 28.63 -4.62
C CYS A 464 -14.34 27.85 -5.45
N SER A 465 -13.48 27.05 -4.78
CA SER A 465 -12.38 26.33 -5.40
C SER A 465 -11.37 27.23 -6.12
N VAL A 466 -11.24 28.49 -5.66
CA VAL A 466 -10.20 29.43 -6.10
C VAL A 466 -9.03 29.38 -5.13
N CYS A 467 -7.83 29.20 -5.66
CA CYS A 467 -6.63 29.09 -4.83
C CYS A 467 -6.25 30.44 -4.22
N GLY A 468 -6.29 30.54 -2.88
CA GLY A 468 -6.09 31.80 -2.18
C GLY A 468 -7.25 32.80 -2.36
N GLY A 469 -8.43 32.32 -2.77
CA GLY A 469 -9.62 33.15 -2.94
C GLY A 469 -10.23 33.62 -1.61
N ASP A 470 -11.17 34.56 -1.71
CA ASP A 470 -11.84 35.22 -0.59
C ASP A 470 -13.30 34.79 -0.39
N ASN A 471 -13.74 33.71 -1.08
CA ASN A 471 -15.11 33.19 -1.12
C ASN A 471 -16.15 34.09 -1.80
N LYS A 472 -15.77 35.12 -2.56
CA LYS A 472 -16.75 36.04 -3.18
C LYS A 472 -17.16 35.68 -4.59
N SER A 473 -16.39 34.85 -5.31
CA SER A 473 -16.60 34.51 -6.72
C SER A 473 -17.71 33.47 -6.97
N CYS A 474 -18.31 32.93 -5.92
CA CYS A 474 -19.36 31.92 -6.03
C CYS A 474 -20.54 32.19 -5.10
N LYS A 475 -21.67 31.52 -5.37
CA LYS A 475 -22.87 31.49 -4.52
C LYS A 475 -23.09 30.07 -3.98
N LYS A 476 -23.43 29.95 -2.70
CA LYS A 476 -23.79 28.67 -2.08
C LYS A 476 -25.22 28.30 -2.45
N VAL A 477 -25.42 27.06 -2.88
CA VAL A 477 -26.72 26.42 -3.01
C VAL A 477 -26.79 25.32 -1.95
N SER A 478 -27.91 25.23 -1.22
CA SER A 478 -28.13 24.18 -0.24
C SER A 478 -29.60 23.90 -0.03
N GLY A 479 -29.92 22.68 0.36
CA GLY A 479 -31.28 22.27 0.65
C GLY A 479 -31.36 21.02 1.51
N LEU A 480 -32.59 20.63 1.81
CA LEU A 480 -32.93 19.46 2.60
C LEU A 480 -34.10 18.73 1.92
N PHE A 481 -33.97 17.42 1.77
CA PHE A 481 -35.03 16.55 1.29
C PHE A 481 -35.47 15.57 2.37
N THR A 482 -36.78 15.51 2.63
CA THR A 482 -37.36 14.70 3.72
C THR A 482 -38.63 13.92 3.38
N LYS A 483 -39.18 14.06 2.18
CA LYS A 483 -40.48 13.48 1.82
C LYS A 483 -40.27 12.25 0.94
N PRO A 484 -40.41 11.00 1.46
CA PRO A 484 -40.16 9.82 0.66
C PRO A 484 -41.37 9.45 -0.20
N MET A 485 -41.11 9.03 -1.43
CA MET A 485 -42.00 8.20 -2.27
C MET A 485 -41.29 6.87 -2.53
N HIS A 486 -42.05 5.79 -2.73
CA HIS A 486 -41.44 4.49 -3.03
C HIS A 486 -40.61 4.58 -4.32
N GLY A 487 -39.37 4.08 -4.27
CA GLY A 487 -38.44 4.09 -5.39
C GLY A 487 -37.50 5.29 -5.39
N TYR A 488 -37.11 5.75 -6.59
CA TYR A 488 -36.16 6.85 -6.75
C TYR A 488 -36.86 8.20 -6.65
N ASN A 489 -36.43 9.01 -5.69
CA ASN A 489 -36.95 10.34 -5.46
C ASN A 489 -35.94 11.37 -5.95
N PHE A 490 -36.40 12.28 -6.80
CA PHE A 490 -35.59 13.41 -7.24
C PHE A 490 -35.27 14.36 -6.07
N VAL A 491 -33.99 14.69 -5.89
CA VAL A 491 -33.54 15.63 -4.85
C VAL A 491 -33.11 16.97 -5.47
N VAL A 492 -32.13 16.96 -6.37
CA VAL A 492 -31.60 18.18 -7.02
C VAL A 492 -30.76 17.84 -8.25
N VAL A 493 -30.72 18.73 -9.25
CA VAL A 493 -29.70 18.71 -10.32
C VAL A 493 -28.53 19.59 -9.90
N ILE A 494 -27.32 19.02 -9.88
CA ILE A 494 -26.07 19.71 -9.62
C ILE A 494 -25.48 20.08 -10.99
N PRO A 495 -25.47 21.36 -11.37
CA PRO A 495 -25.04 21.76 -12.71
C PRO A 495 -23.52 21.71 -12.88
N ALA A 496 -23.06 21.67 -14.13
CA ALA A 496 -21.65 21.84 -14.46
C ALA A 496 -21.11 23.17 -13.87
N GLY A 497 -19.87 23.16 -13.40
CA GLY A 497 -19.22 24.25 -12.67
C GLY A 497 -19.45 24.21 -11.15
N ALA A 498 -20.34 23.35 -10.64
CA ALA A 498 -20.54 23.20 -9.20
C ALA A 498 -19.29 22.64 -8.51
N SER A 499 -18.88 23.30 -7.42
CA SER A 499 -17.69 22.97 -6.63
C SER A 499 -18.04 22.75 -5.16
N ASN A 500 -17.13 22.11 -4.42
CA ASN A 500 -17.26 21.85 -2.99
C ASN A 500 -18.64 21.26 -2.61
N ILE A 501 -19.00 20.19 -3.33
CA ILE A 501 -20.24 19.42 -3.19
C ILE A 501 -20.13 18.59 -1.91
N ASP A 502 -21.09 18.75 -1.00
CA ASP A 502 -21.24 17.96 0.22
C ASP A 502 -22.70 17.53 0.35
N ILE A 503 -22.95 16.23 0.20
CA ILE A 503 -24.27 15.61 0.30
C ILE A 503 -24.20 14.57 1.41
N ARG A 504 -25.16 14.61 2.32
CA ARG A 504 -25.23 13.69 3.46
C ARG A 504 -26.66 13.23 3.68
N GLN A 505 -26.87 11.93 3.60
CA GLN A 505 -28.03 11.26 4.14
C GLN A 505 -27.67 10.86 5.58
N ARG A 506 -28.55 11.18 6.53
CA ARG A 506 -28.41 10.72 7.92
C ARG A 506 -29.55 9.78 8.21
N GLY A 507 -29.21 8.63 8.76
CA GLY A 507 -30.18 7.66 9.25
C GLY A 507 -31.27 8.30 10.11
N TYR A 508 -32.52 7.92 9.86
CA TYR A 508 -33.63 8.29 10.74
C TYR A 508 -33.35 7.84 12.18
N LYS A 509 -33.33 8.80 13.12
CA LYS A 509 -32.96 8.57 14.54
C LYS A 509 -31.63 7.81 14.75
N GLY A 510 -30.68 7.92 13.82
CA GLY A 510 -29.37 7.27 13.93
C GLY A 510 -29.33 5.80 13.49
N LEU A 511 -30.40 5.29 12.85
CA LEU A 511 -30.40 3.97 12.22
C LEU A 511 -29.34 3.90 11.11
N ILE A 512 -28.60 2.80 11.02
CA ILE A 512 -27.61 2.59 9.95
C ILE A 512 -28.31 2.17 8.64
N SER A 513 -29.45 1.49 8.75
CA SER A 513 -30.30 1.12 7.62
C SER A 513 -31.70 1.65 7.90
N ASP A 514 -32.00 2.81 7.34
CA ASP A 514 -33.33 3.44 7.37
C ASP A 514 -34.06 3.28 6.02
N ASP A 515 -33.61 2.33 5.21
CA ASP A 515 -34.11 2.04 3.87
C ASP A 515 -34.07 3.22 2.88
N ASN A 516 -33.27 4.25 3.17
CA ASN A 516 -33.03 5.40 2.29
C ASN A 516 -31.57 5.44 1.85
N TYR A 517 -31.33 5.43 0.54
CA TYR A 517 -29.98 5.32 -0.03
C TYR A 517 -29.74 6.39 -1.11
N LEU A 518 -28.60 7.07 -1.10
CA LEU A 518 -28.24 8.06 -2.12
C LEU A 518 -28.04 7.39 -3.47
N ALA A 519 -28.59 7.96 -4.54
CA ALA A 519 -28.38 7.52 -5.91
C ALA A 519 -27.94 8.72 -6.78
N LEU A 520 -27.13 8.45 -7.81
CA LEU A 520 -26.56 9.51 -8.66
C LEU A 520 -26.60 9.11 -10.12
N LYS A 521 -27.09 10.00 -10.99
CA LYS A 521 -27.07 9.87 -12.45
C LYS A 521 -26.20 10.93 -13.10
N ASN A 522 -25.62 10.61 -14.25
CA ASN A 522 -24.99 11.61 -15.12
C ASN A 522 -26.02 12.33 -16.01
N GLY A 523 -25.57 13.32 -16.79
CA GLY A 523 -26.42 14.06 -17.72
C GLY A 523 -27.07 13.24 -18.84
N GLN A 524 -26.64 11.99 -19.06
CA GLN A 524 -27.24 11.05 -20.02
C GLN A 524 -28.29 10.13 -19.37
N GLY A 525 -28.56 10.28 -18.06
CA GLY A 525 -29.49 9.44 -17.32
C GLY A 525 -28.92 8.10 -16.84
N LYS A 526 -27.63 7.81 -17.09
CA LYS A 526 -26.96 6.59 -16.61
C LYS A 526 -26.62 6.72 -15.13
N TYR A 527 -26.98 5.70 -14.34
CA TYR A 527 -26.61 5.64 -12.93
C TYR A 527 -25.09 5.45 -12.76
N LEU A 528 -24.49 6.35 -11.99
CA LEU A 528 -23.12 6.26 -11.51
C LEU A 528 -23.05 5.61 -10.12
N LEU A 529 -24.10 5.79 -9.30
CA LEU A 529 -24.22 5.26 -7.94
C LEU A 529 -25.64 4.74 -7.68
N ASN A 530 -25.72 3.58 -7.03
CA ASN A 530 -26.94 2.95 -6.52
C ASN A 530 -28.12 2.95 -7.49
N GLY A 531 -27.90 2.45 -8.71
CA GLY A 531 -28.95 2.26 -9.73
C GLY A 531 -29.50 0.83 -9.76
N HIS A 532 -30.60 0.61 -10.48
CA HIS A 532 -31.24 -0.71 -10.64
C HIS A 532 -31.56 -1.42 -9.31
N PHE A 533 -31.79 -0.66 -8.24
CA PHE A 533 -32.08 -1.14 -6.88
C PHE A 533 -30.90 -1.90 -6.23
N ILE A 534 -29.68 -1.74 -6.77
CA ILE A 534 -28.46 -2.32 -6.23
C ILE A 534 -27.71 -1.25 -5.43
N VAL A 535 -27.62 -1.43 -4.10
CA VAL A 535 -26.96 -0.48 -3.20
C VAL A 535 -25.52 -0.89 -2.88
N SER A 536 -24.62 0.08 -2.79
CA SER A 536 -23.22 -0.17 -2.47
C SER A 536 -22.93 0.07 -0.98
N ALA A 537 -22.58 -1.00 -0.28
CA ALA A 537 -22.24 -0.96 1.15
C ALA A 537 -20.85 -0.38 1.46
N VAL A 538 -19.97 -0.31 0.46
CA VAL A 538 -18.57 0.07 0.61
C VAL A 538 -18.26 1.44 0.00
N GLU A 539 -17.16 2.03 0.43
CA GLU A 539 -16.64 3.27 -0.13
C GLU A 539 -16.34 3.13 -1.64
N ARG A 540 -16.74 4.12 -2.45
CA ARG A 540 -16.48 4.15 -3.89
C ARG A 540 -16.01 5.51 -4.37
N ASP A 541 -15.08 5.51 -5.31
CA ASP A 541 -14.73 6.69 -6.11
C ASP A 541 -15.57 6.67 -7.40
N LEU A 542 -16.31 7.75 -7.63
CA LEU A 542 -17.10 7.97 -8.84
C LEU A 542 -16.35 8.98 -9.71
N MET A 543 -15.80 8.50 -10.82
CA MET A 543 -15.10 9.35 -11.79
C MET A 543 -16.15 10.12 -12.60
N VAL A 544 -16.09 11.45 -12.55
CA VAL A 544 -16.92 12.35 -13.36
C VAL A 544 -16.02 13.32 -14.12
N LYS A 545 -16.53 13.94 -15.18
CA LYS A 545 -15.72 14.88 -15.96
C LYS A 545 -15.23 16.03 -15.06
N GLY A 546 -13.90 16.18 -14.97
CA GLY A 546 -13.23 17.24 -14.22
C GLY A 546 -13.13 17.05 -12.70
N SER A 547 -13.72 15.99 -12.11
CA SER A 547 -13.71 15.79 -10.66
C SER A 547 -13.88 14.31 -10.27
N VAL A 548 -13.71 14.01 -8.98
CA VAL A 548 -14.00 12.68 -8.42
C VAL A 548 -14.92 12.86 -7.23
N LEU A 549 -16.07 12.17 -7.25
CA LEU A 549 -16.98 12.14 -6.10
C LEU A 549 -16.66 10.92 -5.24
N ARG A 550 -16.41 11.14 -3.96
CA ARG A 550 -16.18 10.07 -2.98
C ARG A 550 -17.46 9.76 -2.23
N TYR A 551 -17.88 8.52 -2.34
CA TYR A 551 -19.06 7.98 -1.70
C TYR A 551 -18.66 7.08 -0.52
N SER A 552 -19.25 7.26 0.67
CA SER A 552 -18.83 6.56 1.90
C SER A 552 -19.34 5.13 2.04
N GLY A 553 -20.37 4.72 1.29
CA GLY A 553 -21.03 3.43 1.49
C GLY A 553 -22.19 3.48 2.49
N THR A 554 -23.14 2.54 2.33
CA THR A 554 -24.30 2.40 3.23
C THR A 554 -23.97 1.74 4.58
N GLY A 555 -22.75 1.19 4.75
CA GLY A 555 -22.31 0.59 6.01
C GLY A 555 -22.03 1.60 7.15
N THR A 556 -22.35 2.88 6.95
CA THR A 556 -22.09 3.96 7.91
C THR A 556 -23.39 4.66 8.28
N ALA A 557 -23.52 5.15 9.52
CA ALA A 557 -24.73 5.85 9.99
C ALA A 557 -25.03 7.17 9.23
N VAL A 558 -24.05 7.67 8.48
CA VAL A 558 -24.17 8.86 7.63
C VAL A 558 -23.58 8.53 6.28
N GLU A 559 -24.46 8.22 5.33
CA GLU A 559 -24.09 8.06 3.94
C GLU A 559 -23.75 9.44 3.35
N SER A 560 -22.58 9.56 2.72
CA SER A 560 -22.06 10.84 2.25
C SER A 560 -21.47 10.74 0.85
N LEU A 561 -21.61 11.83 0.10
CA LEU A 561 -21.09 12.00 -1.25
C LEU A 561 -20.43 13.38 -1.35
N GLN A 562 -19.12 13.41 -1.60
CA GLN A 562 -18.31 14.63 -1.54
C GLN A 562 -17.41 14.83 -2.77
N ALA A 563 -17.30 16.06 -3.26
CA ALA A 563 -16.33 16.46 -4.27
C ALA A 563 -15.85 17.90 -4.05
N PHE A 564 -14.54 18.13 -4.14
CA PHE A 564 -13.95 19.46 -3.90
C PHE A 564 -13.79 20.27 -5.20
N LYS A 565 -13.32 19.61 -6.28
CA LYS A 565 -13.09 20.29 -7.57
C LYS A 565 -14.41 20.50 -8.34
N PRO A 566 -14.48 21.56 -9.17
CA PRO A 566 -15.64 21.80 -10.02
C PRO A 566 -15.91 20.62 -10.96
N ILE A 567 -17.16 20.18 -11.05
CA ILE A 567 -17.60 19.18 -12.04
C ILE A 567 -17.78 19.84 -13.42
N GLN A 568 -17.53 19.12 -14.51
CA GLN A 568 -17.67 19.62 -15.88
C GLN A 568 -18.90 19.04 -16.61
N GLU A 569 -19.74 18.28 -15.90
CA GLU A 569 -20.98 17.74 -16.42
C GLU A 569 -22.08 17.83 -15.34
N PRO A 570 -23.36 17.95 -15.72
CA PRO A 570 -24.45 17.96 -14.75
C PRO A 570 -24.69 16.57 -14.16
N LEU A 571 -25.04 16.54 -12.87
CA LEU A 571 -25.34 15.33 -12.12
C LEU A 571 -26.72 15.44 -11.48
N THR A 572 -27.51 14.37 -11.53
CA THR A 572 -28.82 14.30 -10.88
C THR A 572 -28.70 13.48 -9.60
N LEU A 573 -28.99 14.12 -8.46
CA LEU A 573 -29.05 13.49 -7.16
C LEU A 573 -30.45 12.96 -6.90
N GLU A 574 -30.53 11.70 -6.50
CA GLU A 574 -31.75 11.02 -6.09
C GLU A 574 -31.56 10.34 -4.73
N VAL A 575 -32.68 10.01 -4.08
CA VAL A 575 -32.69 9.09 -2.92
C VAL A 575 -33.63 7.93 -3.23
N LEU A 576 -33.09 6.71 -3.15
CA LEU A 576 -33.84 5.48 -3.24
C LEU A 576 -34.45 5.18 -1.88
N SER A 577 -35.77 5.31 -1.77
CA SER A 577 -36.54 4.96 -0.58
C SER A 577 -37.26 3.63 -0.81
N VAL A 578 -36.87 2.61 -0.04
CA VAL A 578 -37.44 1.25 -0.12
C VAL A 578 -37.99 0.83 1.23
N GLY A 579 -38.51 -0.40 1.33
CA GLY A 579 -38.87 -1.01 2.61
C GLY A 579 -39.80 -0.14 3.47
N LYS A 580 -39.35 0.19 4.69
CA LYS A 580 -40.08 1.08 5.59
C LYS A 580 -39.90 2.52 5.10
N MET A 581 -41.00 3.19 4.81
CA MET A 581 -41.07 4.59 4.36
C MET A 581 -40.66 5.60 5.45
N THR A 582 -39.46 5.44 6.01
CA THR A 582 -38.92 6.36 6.99
C THR A 582 -38.51 7.65 6.29
N PRO A 583 -38.72 8.84 6.91
CA PRO A 583 -38.37 10.10 6.28
C PRO A 583 -36.86 10.23 6.04
N PRO A 584 -36.39 10.38 4.78
CA PRO A 584 -34.98 10.61 4.50
C PRO A 584 -34.53 11.94 5.11
N ARG A 585 -33.22 12.08 5.35
CA ARG A 585 -32.64 13.35 5.85
C ARG A 585 -31.46 13.75 5.00
N VAL A 586 -31.73 13.95 3.70
CA VAL A 586 -30.69 14.27 2.72
C VAL A 586 -30.44 15.77 2.74
N ARG A 587 -29.30 16.17 3.32
CA ARG A 587 -28.78 17.54 3.26
C ARG A 587 -27.77 17.63 2.14
N TYR A 588 -27.94 18.62 1.26
CA TYR A 588 -26.98 18.87 0.19
C TYR A 588 -26.52 20.33 0.22
N SER A 589 -25.27 20.55 -0.16
CA SER A 589 -24.74 21.88 -0.46
C SER A 589 -23.64 21.84 -1.50
N PHE A 590 -23.56 22.88 -2.32
CA PHE A 590 -22.51 23.07 -3.33
C PHE A 590 -22.39 24.56 -3.68
N TYR A 591 -21.32 24.94 -4.38
CA TYR A 591 -21.05 26.33 -4.75
C TYR A 591 -21.01 26.50 -6.27
N LEU A 592 -21.72 27.51 -6.78
CA LEU A 592 -21.78 27.86 -8.20
C LEU A 592 -21.03 29.16 -8.47
N PRO A 593 -20.24 29.26 -9.55
CA PRO A 593 -19.63 30.53 -9.96
C PRO A 593 -20.68 31.65 -10.12
N LYS A 594 -20.32 32.88 -9.77
CA LYS A 594 -21.12 34.07 -10.12
C LYS A 594 -20.78 34.46 -11.55
N GLU A 595 -21.80 34.61 -12.39
CA GLU A 595 -21.64 35.18 -13.73
C GLU A 595 -21.10 36.61 -13.62
N SER A 596 -20.12 36.95 -14.48
CA SER A 596 -19.55 38.29 -14.55
C SER A 596 -20.59 39.26 -15.13
N LYS A 597 -20.49 40.55 -14.79
CA LYS A 597 -21.38 41.59 -15.36
C LYS A 597 -21.16 41.78 -16.88
N GLU A 598 -20.09 41.24 -17.45
CA GLU A 598 -19.75 41.33 -18.88
C GLU A 598 -20.55 40.32 -19.72
N ASP A 599 -20.87 39.14 -19.17
CA ASP A 599 -21.70 38.12 -19.84
C ASP A 599 -23.18 38.51 -19.97
N LYS A 600 -23.62 39.52 -19.22
CA LYS A 600 -24.96 40.10 -19.34
C LYS A 600 -25.09 41.11 -20.49
N ALA A 601 -23.98 41.55 -21.09
CA ALA A 601 -23.98 42.53 -22.18
C ALA A 601 -24.09 41.86 -23.56
N SER A 602 -23.71 40.59 -23.70
CA SER A 602 -23.79 39.84 -24.97
C SER A 602 -25.22 39.36 -25.29
N TYR A 603 -26.03 39.04 -24.28
CA TYR A 603 -27.44 38.64 -24.47
C TYR A 603 -28.44 39.80 -24.51
N LYS A 604 -28.00 41.05 -24.36
CA LYS A 604 -28.86 42.25 -24.38
C LYS A 604 -28.83 43.04 -25.69
N LYS A 605 -28.17 42.57 -26.75
CA LYS A 605 -28.06 43.29 -28.03
C LYS A 605 -29.03 42.89 -29.14
N GLU A 606 -29.97 41.97 -28.92
CA GLU A 606 -30.99 41.61 -29.93
C GLU A 606 -32.43 41.57 -29.35
N GLY A 607 -32.82 42.59 -28.62
CA GLY A 607 -34.19 42.68 -28.12
C GLY A 607 -34.62 44.12 -27.86
N ASN A 608 -34.82 44.90 -28.93
CA ASN A 608 -35.43 46.21 -28.85
C ASN A 608 -36.70 46.24 -29.71
N ASN A 609 -37.87 46.05 -29.09
CA ASN A 609 -38.94 47.05 -29.17
C ASN A 609 -40.16 46.71 -28.28
N LYS A 610 -40.45 47.69 -27.41
CA LYS A 610 -41.73 48.11 -26.81
C LYS A 610 -42.30 47.31 -25.61
N ALA A 611 -42.42 48.07 -24.51
CA ALA A 611 -42.99 47.78 -23.19
C ALA A 611 -44.41 48.42 -23.05
N PRO A 612 -45.01 48.58 -21.85
CA PRO A 612 -45.62 47.64 -20.87
C PRO A 612 -47.10 48.07 -20.55
N PRO A 613 -47.84 47.71 -19.44
CA PRO A 613 -47.52 47.85 -17.98
C PRO A 613 -47.79 46.56 -17.14
N ASP A 614 -47.03 46.26 -16.07
CA ASP A 614 -47.27 46.59 -14.64
C ASP A 614 -48.73 46.34 -14.16
N LEU A 615 -49.09 45.68 -13.05
CA LEU A 615 -48.43 45.32 -11.78
C LEU A 615 -49.36 44.35 -10.99
N ASN A 616 -48.77 43.67 -10.00
CA ASN A 616 -49.37 43.14 -8.75
C ASN A 616 -49.88 41.67 -8.63
N ASN A 617 -49.00 40.89 -8.00
CA ASN A 617 -49.17 40.22 -6.70
C ASN A 617 -50.32 39.23 -6.43
N SER A 618 -49.86 38.01 -6.08
CA SER A 618 -50.25 37.21 -4.92
C SER A 618 -51.63 36.53 -4.84
N VAL A 619 -51.56 35.18 -4.93
CA VAL A 619 -51.95 34.20 -3.90
C VAL A 619 -53.45 34.03 -3.54
N LEU A 620 -53.85 32.75 -3.62
CA LEU A 620 -54.90 32.00 -2.90
C LEU A 620 -56.36 31.99 -3.38
N SER A 621 -56.88 30.75 -3.37
CA SER A 621 -58.28 30.34 -3.14
C SER A 621 -59.24 30.53 -4.31
N LEU A 622 -60.28 29.73 -4.55
CA LEU A 622 -60.76 28.42 -4.09
C LEU A 622 -62.00 28.16 -4.99
N SER A 623 -62.15 26.93 -5.46
CA SER A 623 -63.42 26.20 -5.69
C SER A 623 -64.70 26.85 -6.27
N ASN A 624 -65.29 26.08 -7.21
CA ASN A 624 -66.72 25.90 -7.54
C ASN A 624 -67.47 26.99 -8.32
N ARG A 625 -67.97 26.64 -9.53
CA ARG A 625 -69.39 26.28 -9.81
C ARG A 625 -69.62 26.01 -11.30
N LEU A 626 -70.59 25.12 -11.55
CA LEU A 626 -71.31 24.85 -12.81
C LEU A 626 -71.92 26.17 -13.36
N ASP A 627 -72.22 26.38 -14.64
CA ASP A 627 -72.96 25.52 -15.57
C ASP A 627 -72.98 26.16 -16.99
N GLY A 628 -73.29 25.37 -18.02
CA GLY A 628 -73.99 25.85 -19.22
C GLY A 628 -73.19 26.35 -20.45
N GLY A 629 -73.27 25.59 -21.55
CA GLY A 629 -73.32 26.15 -22.91
C GLY A 629 -72.17 25.78 -23.86
N ARG A 630 -72.26 24.63 -24.54
CA ARG A 630 -71.48 24.35 -25.77
C ARG A 630 -72.03 25.16 -26.96
N PRO A 631 -71.15 25.55 -27.90
CA PRO A 631 -71.33 25.08 -29.28
C PRO A 631 -70.19 24.18 -29.75
N ASN A 632 -70.54 23.26 -30.63
CA ASN A 632 -69.78 22.09 -31.04
C ASN A 632 -68.78 22.41 -32.16
N TYR A 633 -67.48 22.47 -31.83
CA TYR A 633 -66.41 22.19 -32.79
C TYR A 633 -65.93 20.76 -32.52
N LYS A 634 -66.12 19.84 -33.48
CA LYS A 634 -65.50 18.51 -33.44
C LYS A 634 -63.98 18.69 -33.33
N ARG A 635 -63.42 18.46 -32.14
CA ARG A 635 -61.97 18.40 -31.94
C ARG A 635 -61.40 17.23 -32.74
N PRO A 636 -60.28 17.39 -33.44
CA PRO A 636 -59.54 16.26 -34.00
C PRO A 636 -59.21 15.28 -32.88
N SER A 637 -59.53 13.99 -33.07
CA SER A 637 -59.21 12.95 -32.09
C SER A 637 -57.84 12.36 -32.46
N TYR A 638 -56.85 12.54 -31.58
CA TYR A 638 -55.53 11.93 -31.71
C TYR A 638 -55.50 10.62 -30.93
N LYS A 639 -54.97 9.55 -31.54
CA LYS A 639 -54.93 8.21 -30.93
C LYS A 639 -53.56 7.57 -31.10
N TRP A 640 -53.11 6.87 -30.06
CA TRP A 640 -51.92 6.05 -30.13
C TRP A 640 -52.17 4.79 -30.97
N ALA A 641 -51.34 4.57 -31.98
CA ALA A 641 -51.26 3.35 -32.76
C ALA A 641 -50.01 2.56 -32.33
N THR A 642 -50.13 1.24 -32.24
CA THR A 642 -49.01 0.35 -31.88
C THR A 642 -48.78 -0.70 -32.94
N GLY A 643 -47.51 -0.97 -33.28
CA GLY A 643 -47.13 -2.12 -34.09
C GLY A 643 -47.11 -3.44 -33.31
N GLY A 644 -46.79 -4.53 -34.01
CA GLY A 644 -46.55 -5.84 -33.40
C GLY A 644 -45.30 -5.85 -32.52
N TRP A 645 -45.24 -6.77 -31.57
CA TRP A 645 -44.04 -7.00 -30.76
C TRP A 645 -42.99 -7.75 -31.57
N GLU A 646 -41.75 -7.27 -31.49
CA GLU A 646 -40.56 -7.95 -32.03
C GLU A 646 -40.27 -9.26 -31.29
N ALA A 647 -39.35 -10.07 -31.81
CA ALA A 647 -38.88 -11.28 -31.11
C ALA A 647 -38.27 -10.92 -29.74
N CYS A 648 -38.39 -11.83 -28.77
CA CYS A 648 -37.81 -11.63 -27.44
C CYS A 648 -36.29 -11.49 -27.54
N SER A 649 -35.71 -10.53 -26.82
CA SER A 649 -34.26 -10.27 -26.85
C SER A 649 -33.40 -11.43 -26.32
N VAL A 650 -34.01 -12.41 -25.68
CA VAL A 650 -33.35 -13.61 -25.15
C VAL A 650 -34.20 -14.84 -25.47
N THR A 651 -33.57 -16.01 -25.51
CA THR A 651 -34.24 -17.30 -25.71
C THR A 651 -34.73 -17.91 -24.39
N CYS A 652 -34.16 -17.53 -23.25
CA CYS A 652 -34.64 -17.82 -21.89
C CYS A 652 -34.15 -16.73 -20.92
N GLY A 653 -34.79 -16.61 -19.75
CA GLY A 653 -34.52 -15.60 -18.73
C GLY A 653 -35.30 -14.31 -18.96
N ASP A 654 -34.94 -13.25 -18.24
CA ASP A 654 -35.62 -11.96 -18.31
C ASP A 654 -35.22 -11.20 -19.59
N GLY A 655 -36.01 -11.39 -20.64
CA GLY A 655 -35.89 -10.70 -21.92
C GLY A 655 -36.80 -9.49 -22.05
N LEU A 656 -36.58 -8.72 -23.11
CA LEU A 656 -37.41 -7.59 -23.49
C LEU A 656 -37.89 -7.74 -24.93
N GLN A 657 -39.19 -7.51 -25.16
CA GLN A 657 -39.75 -7.28 -26.50
C GLN A 657 -40.02 -5.79 -26.67
N LYS A 658 -39.77 -5.28 -27.88
CA LYS A 658 -40.08 -3.90 -28.27
C LYS A 658 -41.16 -3.89 -29.33
N ARG A 659 -41.92 -2.80 -29.41
CA ARG A 659 -42.89 -2.53 -30.49
C ARG A 659 -42.86 -1.05 -30.86
N SER A 660 -43.28 -0.70 -32.06
CA SER A 660 -43.49 0.70 -32.41
C SER A 660 -44.73 1.28 -31.73
N VAL A 661 -44.65 2.52 -31.25
CA VAL A 661 -45.76 3.28 -30.67
C VAL A 661 -45.74 4.68 -31.26
N ALA A 662 -46.73 5.01 -32.09
CA ALA A 662 -46.81 6.29 -32.80
C ALA A 662 -48.16 6.96 -32.56
N CYS A 663 -48.17 8.29 -32.44
CA CYS A 663 -49.39 9.07 -32.30
C CYS A 663 -49.91 9.43 -33.69
N HIS A 664 -51.17 9.09 -33.98
CA HIS A 664 -51.80 9.45 -35.25
C HIS A 664 -53.02 10.35 -35.04
N ASP A 665 -53.31 11.22 -36.02
CA ASP A 665 -54.52 12.04 -36.05
C ASP A 665 -55.75 11.27 -36.54
N SER A 666 -56.88 11.98 -36.66
CA SER A 666 -58.15 11.42 -37.14
C SER A 666 -58.13 10.94 -38.60
N TYR A 667 -57.09 11.26 -39.37
CA TYR A 667 -56.88 10.85 -40.75
C TYR A 667 -55.79 9.77 -40.88
N GLY A 668 -55.25 9.27 -39.76
CA GLY A 668 -54.23 8.22 -39.72
C GLY A 668 -52.81 8.71 -40.00
N GLN A 669 -52.57 10.03 -40.00
CA GLN A 669 -51.26 10.63 -40.25
C GLN A 669 -50.48 10.83 -38.95
N PRO A 670 -49.13 10.86 -38.99
CA PRO A 670 -48.30 11.09 -37.81
C PRO A 670 -48.62 12.44 -37.14
N ALA A 671 -48.91 12.41 -35.84
CA ALA A 671 -49.24 13.56 -35.02
C ALA A 671 -48.40 13.57 -33.72
N THR A 672 -48.45 14.67 -32.98
CA THR A 672 -47.70 14.81 -31.71
C THR A 672 -48.58 15.12 -30.49
N ASP A 673 -49.88 15.39 -30.71
CA ASP A 673 -50.82 15.87 -29.68
C ASP A 673 -51.59 14.75 -28.95
N CYS A 674 -51.11 13.50 -28.96
CA CYS A 674 -51.72 12.42 -28.19
C CYS A 674 -51.44 12.55 -26.70
N ASP A 675 -52.42 12.19 -25.86
CA ASP A 675 -52.27 12.19 -24.41
C ASP A 675 -51.18 11.20 -23.96
N MET A 676 -50.08 11.74 -23.42
CA MET A 676 -48.94 10.96 -22.95
C MET A 676 -49.27 10.04 -21.77
N ALA A 677 -50.31 10.35 -20.98
CA ALA A 677 -50.76 9.47 -19.91
C ALA A 677 -51.35 8.15 -20.44
N GLN A 678 -51.81 8.14 -21.69
CA GLN A 678 -52.37 6.97 -22.36
C GLN A 678 -51.38 6.31 -23.33
N ARG A 679 -50.12 6.76 -23.38
CA ARG A 679 -49.10 6.20 -24.29
C ARG A 679 -48.86 4.72 -23.95
N PRO A 680 -49.14 3.79 -24.87
CA PRO A 680 -48.92 2.36 -24.63
C PRO A 680 -47.44 2.05 -24.41
N ALA A 681 -47.15 1.05 -23.58
CA ALA A 681 -45.77 0.63 -23.30
C ALA A 681 -45.06 0.20 -24.60
N GLU A 682 -43.89 0.78 -24.85
CA GLU A 682 -43.03 0.47 -26.01
C GLU A 682 -42.17 -0.78 -25.78
N VAL A 683 -41.99 -1.16 -24.51
CA VAL A 683 -41.17 -2.30 -24.10
C VAL A 683 -41.95 -3.13 -23.08
N ARG A 684 -41.90 -4.46 -23.20
CA ARG A 684 -42.43 -5.40 -22.19
C ARG A 684 -41.43 -6.50 -21.90
N LEU A 685 -41.59 -7.14 -20.73
CA LEU A 685 -40.84 -8.34 -20.37
C LEU A 685 -41.31 -9.55 -21.18
N CYS A 686 -40.38 -10.43 -21.50
CA CYS A 686 -40.59 -11.70 -22.19
C CYS A 686 -39.54 -12.72 -21.74
N GLY A 687 -39.72 -13.99 -22.12
CA GLY A 687 -38.74 -15.05 -21.88
C GLY A 687 -39.21 -16.05 -20.83
N GLU A 688 -38.77 -17.30 -21.00
CA GLU A 688 -39.08 -18.43 -20.14
C GLU A 688 -37.91 -18.71 -19.18
N PRO A 689 -38.12 -19.25 -17.98
CA PRO A 689 -37.03 -19.54 -17.04
C PRO A 689 -35.91 -20.38 -17.66
N CYS A 690 -34.66 -19.93 -17.53
CA CYS A 690 -33.53 -20.65 -18.09
C CYS A 690 -33.31 -22.00 -17.40
N PRO A 691 -32.86 -23.03 -18.15
CA PRO A 691 -32.39 -24.27 -17.57
C PRO A 691 -31.28 -24.03 -16.52
N SER A 692 -31.27 -24.83 -15.46
CA SER A 692 -30.33 -24.71 -14.36
C SER A 692 -29.67 -26.04 -14.02
N TRP A 693 -28.43 -25.96 -13.51
CA TRP A 693 -27.69 -27.13 -13.04
C TRP A 693 -28.22 -27.60 -11.68
N GLU A 694 -28.80 -28.79 -11.66
CA GLU A 694 -29.11 -29.49 -10.42
C GLU A 694 -28.00 -30.48 -10.07
N ALA A 695 -27.47 -30.36 -8.85
CA ALA A 695 -26.38 -31.19 -8.38
C ALA A 695 -26.90 -32.41 -7.64
N GLY A 696 -26.55 -33.61 -8.13
CA GLY A 696 -26.87 -34.87 -7.46
C GLY A 696 -26.06 -35.12 -6.18
N PRO A 697 -26.32 -36.23 -5.50
CA PRO A 697 -25.60 -36.61 -4.29
C PRO A 697 -24.11 -36.82 -4.57
N TRP A 698 -23.30 -36.53 -3.55
CA TRP A 698 -21.85 -36.76 -3.59
C TRP A 698 -21.54 -38.26 -3.51
N SER A 699 -20.53 -38.69 -4.27
CA SER A 699 -19.95 -40.02 -4.14
C SER A 699 -19.33 -40.21 -2.75
N PRO A 700 -19.14 -41.47 -2.32
CA PRO A 700 -18.22 -41.79 -1.24
C PRO A 700 -16.83 -41.19 -1.50
N CYS A 701 -16.09 -40.90 -0.44
CA CYS A 701 -14.74 -40.35 -0.57
C CYS A 701 -13.82 -41.40 -1.21
N SER A 702 -12.93 -40.98 -2.10
CA SER A 702 -12.00 -41.90 -2.78
C SER A 702 -10.99 -42.58 -1.85
N LYS A 703 -10.90 -42.17 -0.58
CA LYS A 703 -10.06 -42.75 0.47
C LYS A 703 -10.78 -42.72 1.82
N SER A 704 -10.48 -43.69 2.68
CA SER A 704 -10.99 -43.76 4.06
C SER A 704 -10.18 -42.93 5.07
N CYS A 705 -8.94 -42.55 4.74
CA CYS A 705 -8.11 -41.61 5.51
C CYS A 705 -7.14 -40.82 4.59
N GLY A 706 -6.66 -39.66 5.05
CA GLY A 706 -5.80 -38.76 4.25
C GLY A 706 -6.56 -37.83 3.30
N ARG A 707 -5.88 -37.25 2.31
CA ARG A 707 -6.50 -36.35 1.31
C ARG A 707 -7.17 -37.18 0.19
N GLY A 708 -8.48 -37.04 0.03
CA GLY A 708 -9.27 -37.68 -1.03
C GLY A 708 -10.23 -36.71 -1.71
N PHE A 709 -10.89 -37.16 -2.78
CA PHE A 709 -11.86 -36.37 -3.53
C PHE A 709 -13.22 -37.08 -3.59
N LYS A 710 -14.30 -36.29 -3.63
CA LYS A 710 -15.66 -36.75 -3.92
C LYS A 710 -16.10 -36.15 -5.25
N ARG A 711 -16.91 -36.87 -6.01
CA ARG A 711 -17.49 -36.41 -7.27
C ARG A 711 -19.01 -36.38 -7.14
N ARG A 712 -19.69 -35.50 -7.86
CA ARG A 712 -21.15 -35.51 -7.99
C ARG A 712 -21.54 -35.23 -9.43
N GLY A 713 -22.60 -35.86 -9.90
CA GLY A 713 -23.17 -35.59 -11.23
C GLY A 713 -23.97 -34.30 -11.22
N LEU A 714 -23.97 -33.57 -12.33
CA LEU A 714 -24.84 -32.43 -12.57
C LEU A 714 -25.85 -32.78 -13.66
N LYS A 715 -27.11 -32.41 -13.48
CA LYS A 715 -28.19 -32.56 -14.47
C LYS A 715 -28.68 -31.17 -14.86
N CYS A 716 -28.88 -30.92 -16.15
CA CYS A 716 -29.46 -29.67 -16.63
C CYS A 716 -30.99 -29.82 -16.68
N LEU A 717 -31.72 -29.04 -15.88
CA LEU A 717 -33.18 -29.11 -15.78
C LEU A 717 -33.83 -27.76 -15.98
N VAL A 718 -35.02 -27.74 -16.59
CA VAL A 718 -35.87 -26.55 -16.63
C VAL A 718 -36.54 -26.36 -15.25
N PRO A 719 -36.39 -25.19 -14.57
CA PRO A 719 -36.78 -24.96 -13.18
C PRO A 719 -38.27 -25.13 -12.83
N GLN A 720 -39.14 -25.40 -13.81
CA GLN A 720 -40.59 -25.56 -13.61
C GLN A 720 -41.14 -26.89 -14.13
N SER A 721 -40.54 -27.51 -15.14
CA SER A 721 -41.04 -28.77 -15.73
C SER A 721 -40.22 -30.00 -15.33
N GLY A 722 -39.04 -29.82 -14.73
CA GLY A 722 -38.15 -30.94 -14.36
C GLY A 722 -37.60 -31.72 -15.55
N ARG A 723 -37.81 -31.22 -16.78
CA ARG A 723 -37.38 -31.89 -18.01
C ARG A 723 -35.86 -31.82 -18.15
N LEU A 724 -35.24 -32.98 -18.37
CA LEU A 724 -33.79 -33.11 -18.54
C LEU A 724 -33.35 -32.63 -19.92
N LEU A 725 -32.36 -31.75 -19.97
CA LEU A 725 -31.79 -31.21 -21.20
C LEU A 725 -30.33 -31.68 -21.39
N PRO A 726 -29.83 -31.66 -22.64
CA PRO A 726 -28.42 -31.89 -22.94
C PRO A 726 -27.51 -30.93 -22.17
N ARG A 727 -26.24 -31.34 -21.97
CA ARG A 727 -25.30 -30.59 -21.15
C ARG A 727 -25.09 -29.16 -21.67
N GLU A 728 -25.11 -28.97 -22.99
CA GLU A 728 -24.92 -27.68 -23.67
C GLU A 728 -26.09 -26.69 -23.49
N SER A 729 -27.23 -27.13 -22.94
CA SER A 729 -28.41 -26.29 -22.70
C SER A 729 -28.37 -25.57 -21.34
N CYS A 730 -27.37 -25.89 -20.52
CA CYS A 730 -26.92 -25.20 -19.32
C CYS A 730 -25.38 -25.00 -19.45
#